data_AF-A0A7D5KDF9-F1
#
_entry.id   AF-A0A7D5KDF9-F1
#
_cell.length_a   1.000
_cell.length_b   1.000
_cell.length_c   1.000
_cell.angle_alpha   90.00
_cell.angle_beta   90.00
_cell.angle_gamma   90.00
#
_symmetry.space_group_name_H-M   'P 1'
#
loop_
_entity.id
_entity.type
_entity.pdbx_description
1 polymer ?
#
loop_
_entity_poly.entity_id
_entity_poly.type
_entity_poly.pdbx_seq_one_letter_code
_entity_poly.pdbx_strand_id
1 'polypeptide(L)'
;MSDLPPRTTVKRWLVTTNHKDVGILYLGTALFMLVAGGVLALLFRAHLWEAGGTGLLENTEYNQAVSIHGLLMVFWFISPFGFGLANYVVPLQIGAKDLAFPRLNALSYWFYLFSGILVLLSFFQGTTWANGWYMYAPLNVPIYNPGYTLTTGGTATILALTLFVMSVTLGSVNFLTTIHRCRAEGMGTWNMPLFTWGTLLTVWMMLFAFAALLSALILMLTDRILLTQYYSSTQEGSSLLWGHLFWFFGHPEVYIVFFPALGIIFETFQTFCGRRLVGRKWVIIAMVLVAVQSFLVWMHHMFLTTINLEIKTLFMATTIGISLPFDLMVFSMIYTMVKGRVRFTTPFLFNLGAVVLFILGGITGVFLGAVVLDYEFRGTYWVVAHFHYVMVAGVTALIGGLYYWWPKITGKMYSERLGKLSFAVYFIGFNLLYFPMFLAWETPRRVFHYAEGMQLYHQLATVGAYVLALSVLLVFITLGKSLVSGPDAPDNPWRFSRTAEWATTSPPPLENWPNRPSYASGNLEFVDDRSSTATDGGAATHERANHAESLEAGHEDHASIWPFGIGIGMFVLFLGLSGMTPWVANFATARGAELAGSTAGSTNAAYPALSLVGVGILGYTLFEYGRERFHAPEMKIAERWPFEGVGTTKTGVWFFLASDVVVFGAVIGAYIFMRLHTGWGEVETVPPSSLIGLINTYVLLTSSFTVVLGLVMAERGNKRGLLASMGATLGLGFLFLAIKGYEWSVEFSHGIYWFSDLEYSMYFVTTGLHALHVILGLLIAGFMIYRVVTVDAYLTDDRPVEYFGLYWHFVDIVWVFLFPLFYLM
;
A
#
# COMPACT_ATOMS: atom_id res chain seq x y z
N MET A 1 -22.96 21.77 15.02
CA MET A 1 -23.62 21.09 13.87
C MET A 1 -22.51 20.63 12.95
N SER A 2 -22.48 19.37 12.50
CA SER A 2 -21.34 18.84 11.73
C SER A 2 -21.21 19.52 10.36
N ASP A 3 -20.00 19.90 9.97
CA ASP A 3 -19.69 20.46 8.64
C ASP A 3 -19.88 19.47 7.48
N LEU A 4 -20.08 18.18 7.79
CA LEU A 4 -20.34 17.15 6.79
C LEU A 4 -21.79 17.13 6.29
N PRO A 5 -22.00 17.10 4.96
CA PRO A 5 -23.32 16.88 4.37
C PRO A 5 -23.97 15.56 4.82
N PRO A 6 -25.30 15.41 4.69
CA PRO A 6 -25.99 14.15 4.96
C PRO A 6 -25.45 12.99 4.13
N ARG A 7 -25.47 11.77 4.69
CA ARG A 7 -25.00 10.54 4.01
C ARG A 7 -25.71 10.24 2.69
N THR A 8 -26.92 10.78 2.49
CA THR A 8 -27.69 10.64 1.26
C THR A 8 -27.17 11.52 0.11
N THR A 9 -26.23 12.44 0.36
CA THR A 9 -25.70 13.35 -0.65
C THR A 9 -24.34 12.89 -1.17
N VAL A 10 -24.15 12.96 -2.49
CA VAL A 10 -22.86 12.67 -3.15
C VAL A 10 -21.76 13.59 -2.62
N LYS A 11 -22.09 14.85 -2.31
CA LYS A 11 -21.14 15.84 -1.78
C LYS A 11 -20.41 15.33 -0.54
N ARG A 12 -21.08 14.62 0.37
CA ARG A 12 -20.45 14.06 1.58
C ARG A 12 -19.26 13.17 1.22
N TRP A 13 -19.45 12.26 0.27
CA TRP A 13 -18.45 11.26 -0.09
C TRP A 13 -17.24 11.87 -0.81
N LEU A 14 -17.42 13.01 -1.47
CA LEU A 14 -16.33 13.74 -2.13
C LEU A 14 -15.46 14.55 -1.15
N VAL A 15 -16.05 15.03 -0.05
CA VAL A 15 -15.36 15.91 0.91
C VAL A 15 -14.96 15.22 2.22
N THR A 16 -15.47 14.03 2.51
CA THR A 16 -15.27 13.40 3.82
C THR A 16 -13.81 13.02 4.07
N THR A 17 -13.34 13.32 5.28
CA THR A 17 -12.07 12.83 5.81
C THR A 17 -12.26 11.87 6.98
N ASN A 18 -13.50 11.59 7.38
CA ASN A 18 -13.81 10.74 8.53
C ASN A 18 -13.43 9.28 8.23
N HIS A 19 -12.64 8.63 9.09
CA HIS A 19 -12.19 7.24 8.89
C HIS A 19 -13.32 6.23 8.61
N LYS A 20 -14.53 6.43 9.15
CA LYS A 20 -15.67 5.51 8.92
C LYS A 20 -16.18 5.61 7.49
N ASP A 21 -16.35 6.83 6.99
CA ASP A 21 -16.83 7.05 5.63
C ASP A 21 -15.75 6.63 4.62
N VAL A 22 -14.47 6.96 4.87
CA VAL A 22 -13.34 6.49 4.05
C VAL A 22 -13.22 4.96 4.08
N GLY A 23 -13.43 4.33 5.23
CA GLY A 23 -13.49 2.87 5.34
C GLY A 23 -14.58 2.26 4.47
N ILE A 24 -15.79 2.82 4.46
CA ILE A 24 -16.89 2.38 3.58
C ILE A 24 -16.51 2.53 2.10
N LEU A 25 -15.88 3.63 1.74
CA LEU A 25 -15.41 3.89 0.38
C LEU A 25 -14.39 2.83 -0.07
N TYR A 26 -13.40 2.49 0.76
CA TYR A 26 -12.47 1.38 0.51
C TYR A 26 -13.20 0.04 0.33
N LEU A 27 -14.14 -0.30 1.22
CA LEU A 27 -14.90 -1.56 1.13
C LEU A 27 -15.71 -1.65 -0.16
N GLY A 28 -16.40 -0.57 -0.55
CA GLY A 28 -17.18 -0.53 -1.78
C GLY A 28 -16.31 -0.73 -3.02
N THR A 29 -15.20 0.00 -3.13
CA THR A 29 -14.26 -0.13 -4.24
C THR A 29 -13.61 -1.51 -4.28
N ALA A 30 -13.18 -2.06 -3.13
CA ALA A 30 -12.56 -3.39 -3.07
C ALA A 30 -13.53 -4.51 -3.49
N LEU A 31 -14.80 -4.45 -3.06
CA LEU A 31 -15.82 -5.41 -3.47
C LEU A 31 -16.15 -5.30 -4.96
N PHE A 32 -16.09 -4.10 -5.55
CA PHE A 32 -16.19 -3.94 -7.00
C PHE A 32 -15.00 -4.60 -7.72
N MET A 33 -13.78 -4.43 -7.21
CA MET A 33 -12.57 -5.05 -7.78
C MET A 33 -12.58 -6.58 -7.66
N LEU A 34 -13.17 -7.14 -6.58
CA LEU A 34 -13.46 -8.57 -6.46
C LEU A 34 -14.33 -9.05 -7.62
N VAL A 35 -15.41 -8.33 -7.94
CA VAL A 35 -16.29 -8.70 -9.04
C VAL A 35 -15.56 -8.59 -10.38
N ALA A 36 -14.84 -7.49 -10.62
CA ALA A 36 -14.08 -7.30 -11.86
C ALA A 36 -13.04 -8.43 -12.08
N GLY A 37 -12.20 -8.70 -11.06
CA GLY A 37 -11.23 -9.79 -11.10
C GLY A 37 -11.90 -11.17 -11.18
N GLY A 38 -13.02 -11.37 -10.50
CA GLY A 38 -13.81 -12.60 -10.54
C GLY A 38 -14.41 -12.88 -11.91
N VAL A 39 -14.90 -11.87 -12.61
CA VAL A 39 -15.40 -12.00 -13.99
C VAL A 39 -14.28 -12.42 -14.93
N LEU A 40 -13.09 -11.82 -14.83
CA LEU A 40 -11.92 -12.27 -15.61
C LEU A 40 -11.57 -13.73 -15.33
N ALA A 41 -11.66 -14.16 -14.05
CA ALA A 41 -11.47 -15.55 -13.68
C ALA A 41 -12.47 -16.49 -14.34
N LEU A 42 -13.76 -16.14 -14.31
CA LEU A 42 -14.81 -16.95 -14.94
C LEU A 42 -14.58 -17.06 -16.45
N LEU A 43 -14.17 -15.97 -17.11
CA LEU A 43 -13.88 -15.97 -18.56
C LEU A 43 -12.76 -16.95 -18.92
N PHE A 44 -11.59 -16.87 -18.28
CA PHE A 44 -10.50 -17.79 -18.62
C PHE A 44 -10.78 -19.22 -18.15
N ARG A 45 -11.58 -19.43 -17.09
CA ARG A 45 -12.03 -20.78 -16.68
C ARG A 45 -13.01 -21.38 -17.67
N ALA A 46 -13.89 -20.58 -18.27
CA ALA A 46 -14.76 -21.00 -19.36
C ALA A 46 -13.97 -21.31 -20.65
N HIS A 47 -12.91 -20.55 -20.92
CA HIS A 47 -11.98 -20.88 -22.00
C HIS A 47 -11.33 -22.26 -21.80
N LEU A 48 -10.91 -22.56 -20.56
CA LEU A 48 -10.27 -23.83 -20.17
C LEU A 48 -11.25 -24.99 -19.92
N TRP A 49 -12.47 -24.96 -20.46
CA TRP A 49 -13.42 -26.07 -20.36
C TRP A 49 -13.02 -27.30 -21.19
N GLU A 50 -12.34 -27.06 -22.32
CA GLU A 50 -11.85 -28.08 -23.25
C GLU A 50 -10.32 -28.00 -23.35
N ALA A 51 -9.68 -29.15 -23.62
CA ALA A 51 -8.22 -29.27 -23.66
C ALA A 51 -7.55 -28.33 -24.67
N GLY A 52 -8.15 -28.16 -25.85
CA GLY A 52 -7.69 -27.21 -26.87
C GLY A 52 -8.03 -25.74 -26.60
N GLY A 53 -8.76 -25.45 -25.52
CA GLY A 53 -9.44 -24.18 -25.31
C GLY A 53 -10.73 -24.09 -26.14
N THR A 54 -11.79 -23.50 -25.58
CA THR A 54 -13.10 -23.40 -26.28
C THR A 54 -13.11 -22.39 -27.44
N GLY A 55 -12.02 -21.65 -27.65
CA GLY A 55 -11.96 -20.54 -28.59
C GLY A 55 -12.63 -19.25 -28.09
N LEU A 56 -13.10 -19.20 -26.82
CA LEU A 56 -13.75 -18.01 -26.24
C LEU A 56 -12.84 -16.78 -26.16
N LEU A 57 -11.54 -16.99 -26.00
CA LEU A 57 -10.51 -15.96 -25.86
C LEU A 57 -9.38 -16.31 -26.82
N GLU A 58 -8.81 -15.30 -27.47
CA GLU A 58 -7.53 -15.45 -28.15
C GLU A 58 -6.39 -15.61 -27.12
N ASN A 59 -5.24 -16.13 -27.56
CA ASN A 59 -4.10 -16.40 -26.67
C ASN A 59 -3.64 -15.16 -25.89
N THR A 60 -3.65 -13.99 -26.54
CA THR A 60 -3.28 -12.71 -25.90
C THR A 60 -4.34 -12.26 -24.90
N GLU A 61 -5.63 -12.42 -25.23
CA GLU A 61 -6.74 -12.05 -24.35
C GLU A 61 -6.79 -12.93 -23.10
N TYR A 62 -6.51 -14.23 -23.23
CA TYR A 62 -6.34 -15.14 -22.10
C TYR A 62 -5.20 -14.65 -21.19
N ASN A 63 -4.05 -14.30 -21.75
CA ASN A 63 -2.91 -13.81 -20.99
C ASN A 63 -3.21 -12.47 -20.30
N GLN A 64 -3.94 -11.57 -20.95
CA GLN A 64 -4.42 -10.32 -20.34
C GLN A 64 -5.38 -10.59 -19.19
N ALA A 65 -6.37 -11.47 -19.38
CA ALA A 65 -7.35 -11.81 -18.36
C ALA A 65 -6.69 -12.43 -17.12
N VAL A 66 -5.78 -13.40 -17.31
CA VAL A 66 -5.02 -14.04 -16.21
C VAL A 66 -4.12 -13.03 -15.50
N SER A 67 -3.49 -12.12 -16.24
CA SER A 67 -2.59 -11.11 -15.69
C SER A 67 -3.32 -10.08 -14.85
N ILE A 68 -4.38 -9.48 -15.40
CA ILE A 68 -5.17 -8.46 -14.70
C ILE A 68 -5.97 -9.09 -13.56
N HIS A 69 -6.47 -10.33 -13.69
CA HIS A 69 -7.06 -11.06 -12.56
C HIS A 69 -6.09 -11.10 -11.37
N GLY A 70 -4.86 -11.58 -11.58
CA GLY A 70 -3.86 -11.67 -10.52
C GLY A 70 -3.56 -10.31 -9.88
N LEU A 71 -3.41 -9.28 -10.71
CA LEU A 71 -3.16 -7.91 -10.23
C LEU A 71 -4.32 -7.34 -9.43
N LEU A 72 -5.55 -7.41 -9.96
CA LEU A 72 -6.74 -6.89 -9.29
C LEU A 72 -6.97 -7.59 -7.96
N MET A 73 -6.81 -8.92 -7.90
CA MET A 73 -7.08 -9.67 -6.68
C MET A 73 -6.07 -9.33 -5.58
N VAL A 74 -4.77 -9.33 -5.87
CA VAL A 74 -3.74 -9.07 -4.84
C VAL A 74 -3.73 -7.60 -4.43
N PHE A 75 -3.63 -6.68 -5.39
CA PHE A 75 -3.41 -5.27 -5.09
C PHE A 75 -4.69 -4.48 -4.91
N TRP A 76 -5.70 -4.65 -5.79
CA TRP A 76 -6.90 -3.79 -5.76
C TRP A 76 -8.06 -4.35 -4.95
N PHE A 77 -8.04 -5.61 -4.56
CA PHE A 77 -9.09 -6.23 -3.75
C PHE A 77 -8.62 -6.59 -2.34
N ILE A 78 -7.74 -7.59 -2.17
CA ILE A 78 -7.52 -8.22 -0.86
C ILE A 78 -6.95 -7.23 0.15
N SER A 79 -5.82 -6.59 -0.19
CA SER A 79 -5.17 -5.59 0.69
C SER A 79 -6.12 -4.42 1.01
N PRO A 80 -6.75 -3.76 0.02
CA PRO A 80 -7.73 -2.70 0.27
C PRO A 80 -8.97 -3.13 1.06
N PHE A 81 -9.44 -4.37 0.91
CA PHE A 81 -10.58 -4.88 1.68
C PHE A 81 -10.24 -4.99 3.16
N GLY A 82 -9.07 -5.53 3.50
CA GLY A 82 -8.55 -5.51 4.87
C GLY A 82 -8.33 -4.09 5.40
N PHE A 83 -7.79 -3.19 4.58
CA PHE A 83 -7.54 -1.80 4.95
C PHE A 83 -8.82 -0.97 5.14
N GLY A 84 -9.89 -1.28 4.40
CA GLY A 84 -11.21 -0.67 4.58
C GLY A 84 -11.82 -1.04 5.93
N LEU A 85 -11.72 -2.31 6.33
CA LEU A 85 -12.10 -2.76 7.67
C LEU A 85 -11.24 -2.10 8.74
N ALA A 86 -9.92 -2.00 8.53
CA ALA A 86 -9.01 -1.35 9.45
C ALA A 86 -9.33 0.13 9.65
N ASN A 87 -9.62 0.85 8.55
CA ASN A 87 -10.04 2.26 8.58
C ASN A 87 -11.26 2.47 9.47
N TYR A 88 -12.27 1.61 9.31
CA TYR A 88 -13.48 1.73 10.10
C TYR A 88 -13.27 1.35 11.57
N VAL A 89 -12.58 0.24 11.83
CA VAL A 89 -12.60 -0.44 13.13
C VAL A 89 -11.41 -0.07 14.02
N VAL A 90 -10.20 0.14 13.49
CA VAL A 90 -9.00 0.36 14.32
C VAL A 90 -9.13 1.59 15.21
N PRO A 91 -9.53 2.78 14.72
CA PRO A 91 -9.72 3.93 15.59
C PRO A 91 -10.74 3.66 16.71
N LEU A 92 -11.82 2.93 16.43
CA LEU A 92 -12.81 2.52 17.44
C LEU A 92 -12.19 1.58 18.49
N GLN A 93 -11.37 0.60 18.04
CA GLN A 93 -10.73 -0.40 18.89
C GLN A 93 -9.70 0.19 19.84
N ILE A 94 -8.98 1.22 19.43
CA ILE A 94 -7.96 1.89 20.27
C ILE A 94 -8.52 3.09 21.05
N GLY A 95 -9.81 3.43 20.86
CA GLY A 95 -10.43 4.58 21.51
C GLY A 95 -9.99 5.94 20.95
N ALA A 96 -9.56 5.99 19.69
CA ALA A 96 -9.25 7.23 18.98
C ALA A 96 -10.50 7.88 18.39
N LYS A 97 -10.42 9.19 18.16
CA LYS A 97 -11.49 9.96 17.49
C LYS A 97 -11.49 9.78 15.98
N ASP A 98 -10.31 9.76 15.38
CA ASP A 98 -10.07 9.52 13.96
C ASP A 98 -8.65 8.96 13.79
N LEU A 99 -8.21 8.77 12.55
CA LEU A 99 -6.79 8.59 12.24
C LEU A 99 -6.00 9.90 12.47
N ALA A 100 -4.69 9.78 12.70
CA ALA A 100 -3.79 10.88 13.01
C ALA A 100 -3.81 11.99 11.95
N PHE A 101 -3.96 11.62 10.67
CA PHE A 101 -4.01 12.55 9.55
C PHE A 101 -5.27 12.28 8.69
N PRO A 102 -6.44 12.83 9.03
CA PRO A 102 -7.70 12.53 8.31
C PRO A 102 -7.66 12.90 6.82
N ARG A 103 -7.07 14.06 6.46
CA ARG A 103 -6.94 14.46 5.05
C ARG A 103 -5.99 13.55 4.26
N LEU A 104 -4.92 13.07 4.89
CA LEU A 104 -4.00 12.09 4.30
C LEU A 104 -4.71 10.75 4.06
N ASN A 105 -5.62 10.37 4.97
CA ASN A 105 -6.46 9.19 4.81
C ASN A 105 -7.43 9.29 3.61
N ALA A 106 -8.07 10.44 3.45
CA ALA A 106 -8.91 10.68 2.28
C ALA A 106 -8.07 10.64 0.99
N LEU A 107 -6.87 11.22 1.01
CA LEU A 107 -5.96 11.20 -0.14
C LEU A 107 -5.51 9.79 -0.52
N SER A 108 -5.19 8.94 0.46
CA SER A 108 -4.84 7.53 0.17
C SER A 108 -6.00 6.82 -0.51
N TYR A 109 -7.24 7.04 -0.09
CA TYR A 109 -8.41 6.47 -0.77
C TYR A 109 -8.53 6.94 -2.22
N TRP A 110 -8.38 8.24 -2.48
CA TRP A 110 -8.53 8.76 -3.85
C TRP A 110 -7.45 8.22 -4.78
N PHE A 111 -6.19 8.10 -4.32
CA PHE A 111 -5.14 7.43 -5.08
C PHE A 111 -5.48 5.96 -5.35
N TYR A 112 -6.03 5.25 -4.37
CA TYR A 112 -6.51 3.88 -4.57
C TYR A 112 -7.63 3.81 -5.62
N LEU A 113 -8.68 4.64 -5.51
CA LEU A 113 -9.78 4.64 -6.48
C LEU A 113 -9.28 4.94 -7.90
N PHE A 114 -8.51 6.01 -8.07
CA PHE A 114 -8.03 6.42 -9.40
C PHE A 114 -7.01 5.45 -9.99
N SER A 115 -6.21 4.75 -9.16
CA SER A 115 -5.39 3.63 -9.65
C SER A 115 -6.25 2.50 -10.20
N GLY A 116 -7.34 2.17 -9.52
CA GLY A 116 -8.32 1.19 -9.95
C GLY A 116 -9.00 1.56 -11.28
N ILE A 117 -9.36 2.83 -11.44
CA ILE A 117 -9.90 3.35 -12.70
C ILE A 117 -8.85 3.25 -13.81
N LEU A 118 -7.61 3.63 -13.55
CA LEU A 118 -6.54 3.61 -14.54
C LEU A 118 -6.23 2.18 -15.05
N VAL A 119 -6.18 1.18 -14.16
CA VAL A 119 -5.98 -0.21 -14.59
C VAL A 119 -7.15 -0.75 -15.40
N LEU A 120 -8.39 -0.34 -15.12
CA LEU A 120 -9.54 -0.75 -15.93
C LEU A 120 -9.57 -0.04 -17.29
N LEU A 121 -9.12 1.22 -17.34
CA LEU A 121 -8.99 1.97 -18.59
C LEU A 121 -7.90 1.40 -19.52
N SER A 122 -6.90 0.70 -18.96
CA SER A 122 -5.82 0.10 -19.75
C SER A 122 -6.29 -0.86 -20.86
N PHE A 123 -7.44 -1.54 -20.66
CA PHE A 123 -8.05 -2.40 -21.69
C PHE A 123 -8.46 -1.62 -22.94
N PHE A 124 -8.77 -0.33 -22.80
CA PHE A 124 -9.25 0.51 -23.90
C PHE A 124 -8.11 1.29 -24.59
N GLN A 125 -6.85 1.01 -24.25
CA GLN A 125 -5.66 1.64 -24.83
C GLN A 125 -4.93 0.71 -25.81
N GLY A 126 -5.70 -0.07 -26.58
CA GLY A 126 -5.21 -1.06 -27.55
C GLY A 126 -5.00 -2.44 -26.94
N THR A 127 -4.11 -2.56 -25.97
CA THR A 127 -3.84 -3.80 -25.22
C THR A 127 -3.54 -3.47 -23.76
N THR A 128 -4.00 -4.30 -22.84
CA THR A 128 -3.55 -4.25 -21.44
C THR A 128 -2.37 -5.19 -21.19
N TRP A 129 -1.87 -5.19 -19.95
CA TRP A 129 -0.77 -6.03 -19.50
C TRP A 129 -1.07 -7.52 -19.65
N ALA A 130 -0.20 -8.25 -20.35
CA ALA A 130 -0.37 -9.68 -20.65
C ALA A 130 0.72 -10.59 -20.03
N ASN A 131 1.71 -10.03 -19.34
CA ASN A 131 2.95 -10.77 -18.98
C ASN A 131 2.93 -11.30 -17.53
N GLY A 132 1.73 -11.59 -17.01
CA GLY A 132 1.48 -12.06 -15.65
C GLY A 132 1.66 -10.97 -14.58
N TRP A 133 1.07 -11.20 -13.40
CA TRP A 133 1.12 -10.25 -12.28
C TRP A 133 2.53 -10.04 -11.69
N TYR A 134 3.44 -11.00 -11.90
CA TYR A 134 4.84 -10.89 -11.48
C TYR A 134 5.67 -10.00 -12.42
N MET A 135 5.24 -9.81 -13.67
CA MET A 135 5.89 -8.92 -14.62
C MET A 135 7.39 -9.26 -14.83
N TYR A 136 7.70 -10.50 -15.21
CA TYR A 136 9.09 -10.98 -15.33
C TYR A 136 9.90 -10.08 -16.27
N ALA A 137 11.07 -9.62 -15.82
CA ALA A 137 12.12 -9.21 -16.74
C ALA A 137 12.70 -10.45 -17.47
N PRO A 138 13.01 -10.34 -18.77
CA PRO A 138 12.98 -9.12 -19.57
C PRO A 138 11.63 -8.88 -20.29
N LEU A 139 10.63 -9.77 -20.17
CA LEU A 139 9.31 -9.61 -20.82
C LEU A 139 8.53 -8.36 -20.36
N ASN A 140 8.96 -7.69 -19.30
CA ASN A 140 8.31 -6.50 -18.76
C ASN A 140 8.72 -5.18 -19.45
N VAL A 141 9.71 -5.19 -20.36
CA VAL A 141 10.15 -4.02 -21.10
C VAL A 141 9.51 -3.92 -22.51
N PRO A 142 9.46 -2.71 -23.11
CA PRO A 142 8.74 -2.47 -24.38
C PRO A 142 9.17 -3.33 -25.56
N ILE A 143 10.47 -3.62 -25.69
CA ILE A 143 11.10 -4.40 -26.79
C ILE A 143 10.44 -5.76 -27.06
N TYR A 144 9.85 -6.41 -26.05
CA TYR A 144 9.16 -7.71 -26.20
C TYR A 144 7.68 -7.58 -26.56
N ASN A 145 7.20 -6.37 -26.86
CA ASN A 145 5.85 -6.15 -27.38
C ASN A 145 5.87 -6.02 -28.91
N PRO A 146 4.76 -6.30 -29.61
CA PRO A 146 4.71 -6.25 -31.08
C PRO A 146 4.91 -4.85 -31.68
N GLY A 147 5.03 -3.81 -30.84
CA GLY A 147 5.37 -2.43 -31.20
C GLY A 147 5.20 -1.48 -30.01
N TYR A 148 5.92 -0.35 -30.01
CA TYR A 148 5.91 0.62 -28.90
C TYR A 148 4.54 1.26 -28.64
N THR A 149 3.68 1.42 -29.65
CA THR A 149 2.30 1.92 -29.48
C THR A 149 1.39 0.96 -28.70
N LEU A 150 1.61 -0.35 -28.84
CA LEU A 150 0.90 -1.41 -28.11
C LEU A 150 1.38 -1.55 -26.65
N THR A 151 2.31 -0.70 -26.20
CA THR A 151 2.76 -0.69 -24.80
C THR A 151 1.93 0.22 -23.92
N THR A 152 1.07 1.07 -24.51
CA THR A 152 0.34 2.14 -23.82
C THR A 152 -0.51 1.61 -22.65
N GLY A 153 -1.41 0.66 -22.90
CA GLY A 153 -2.24 0.10 -21.82
C GLY A 153 -1.42 -0.72 -20.82
N GLY A 154 -0.39 -1.46 -21.27
CA GLY A 154 0.56 -2.10 -20.36
C GLY A 154 1.26 -1.11 -19.42
N THR A 155 1.71 0.04 -19.94
CA THR A 155 2.33 1.13 -19.17
C THR A 155 1.31 1.81 -18.25
N ALA A 156 0.06 1.99 -18.68
CA ALA A 156 -1.02 2.46 -17.82
C ALA A 156 -1.27 1.53 -16.63
N THR A 157 -1.19 0.21 -16.83
CA THR A 157 -1.28 -0.78 -15.73
C THR A 157 -0.13 -0.61 -14.73
N ILE A 158 1.09 -0.35 -15.19
CA ILE A 158 2.21 -0.10 -14.28
C ILE A 158 2.04 1.23 -13.53
N LEU A 159 1.65 2.30 -14.21
CA LEU A 159 1.37 3.59 -13.58
C LEU A 159 0.22 3.49 -12.57
N ALA A 160 -0.81 2.70 -12.88
CA ALA A 160 -1.88 2.39 -11.94
C ALA A 160 -1.31 1.70 -10.69
N LEU A 161 -0.47 0.67 -10.86
CA LEU A 161 0.18 0.00 -9.73
C LEU A 161 1.05 0.99 -8.93
N THR A 162 1.81 1.88 -9.57
CA THR A 162 2.61 2.91 -8.88
C THR A 162 1.73 3.86 -8.07
N LEU A 163 0.58 4.30 -8.60
CA LEU A 163 -0.37 5.14 -7.87
C LEU A 163 -1.01 4.40 -6.69
N PHE A 164 -1.28 3.10 -6.85
CA PHE A 164 -1.70 2.23 -5.77
C PHE A 164 -0.65 2.15 -4.66
N VAL A 165 0.63 1.93 -5.01
CA VAL A 165 1.74 1.90 -4.05
C VAL A 165 1.86 3.23 -3.30
N MET A 166 1.71 4.37 -3.97
CA MET A 166 1.67 5.67 -3.30
C MET A 166 0.50 5.76 -2.30
N SER A 167 -0.69 5.29 -2.65
CA SER A 167 -1.83 5.18 -1.71
C SER A 167 -1.45 4.37 -0.46
N VAL A 168 -0.81 3.21 -0.64
CA VAL A 168 -0.40 2.34 0.47
C VAL A 168 0.59 3.05 1.38
N THR A 169 1.61 3.72 0.84
CA THR A 169 2.59 4.48 1.65
C THR A 169 1.92 5.54 2.53
N LEU A 170 1.02 6.34 1.96
CA LEU A 170 0.28 7.37 2.73
C LEU A 170 -0.59 6.75 3.83
N GLY A 171 -1.25 5.63 3.52
CA GLY A 171 -2.03 4.86 4.49
C GLY A 171 -1.18 4.29 5.62
N SER A 172 -0.04 3.66 5.30
CA SER A 172 0.88 3.06 6.28
C SER A 172 1.41 4.09 7.27
N VAL A 173 1.87 5.25 6.79
CA VAL A 173 2.32 6.36 7.64
C VAL A 173 1.21 6.80 8.60
N ASN A 174 -0.02 6.90 8.11
CA ASN A 174 -1.15 7.34 8.91
C ASN A 174 -1.54 6.33 10.00
N PHE A 175 -1.67 5.05 9.65
CA PHE A 175 -1.99 4.00 10.62
C PHE A 175 -0.89 3.78 11.66
N LEU A 176 0.39 3.78 11.23
CA LEU A 176 1.52 3.67 12.16
C LEU A 176 1.50 4.81 13.17
N THR A 177 1.33 6.04 12.70
CA THR A 177 1.22 7.21 13.57
C THR A 177 0.03 7.07 14.51
N THR A 178 -1.14 6.69 14.00
CA THR A 178 -2.36 6.55 14.80
C THR A 178 -2.20 5.49 15.90
N ILE A 179 -1.77 4.28 15.54
CA ILE A 179 -1.68 3.15 16.50
C ILE A 179 -0.62 3.41 17.57
N HIS A 180 0.44 4.17 17.27
CA HIS A 180 1.48 4.49 18.27
C HIS A 180 1.20 5.74 19.09
N ARG A 181 0.38 6.69 18.60
CA ARG A 181 0.21 8.02 19.24
C ARG A 181 -1.20 8.31 19.75
N CYS A 182 -2.21 7.61 19.24
CA CYS A 182 -3.64 7.91 19.46
C CYS A 182 -4.36 6.78 20.22
N ARG A 183 -3.64 5.94 20.97
CA ARG A 183 -4.30 4.94 21.83
C ARG A 183 -4.89 5.61 23.05
N ALA A 184 -6.06 5.14 23.48
CA ALA A 184 -6.70 5.54 24.72
C ALA A 184 -5.72 5.41 25.90
N GLU A 185 -5.88 6.31 26.87
CA GLU A 185 -5.12 6.33 28.11
C GLU A 185 -5.09 4.94 28.78
N GLY A 186 -3.91 4.48 29.22
CA GLY A 186 -3.75 3.16 29.85
C GLY A 186 -3.79 1.95 28.91
N MET A 187 -4.06 2.14 27.60
CA MET A 187 -4.02 1.06 26.62
C MET A 187 -2.60 0.83 26.09
N GLY A 188 -1.78 0.13 26.88
CA GLY A 188 -0.47 -0.33 26.42
C GLY A 188 -0.54 -1.27 25.20
N THR A 189 0.52 -1.31 24.39
CA THR A 189 0.58 -2.06 23.12
C THR A 189 0.16 -3.54 23.28
N TRP A 190 0.61 -4.21 24.35
CA TRP A 190 0.25 -5.61 24.66
C TRP A 190 -1.25 -5.85 24.90
N ASN A 191 -2.01 -4.80 25.24
CA ASN A 191 -3.42 -4.88 25.56
C ASN A 191 -4.33 -4.58 24.36
N MET A 192 -3.77 -4.12 23.22
CA MET A 192 -4.56 -3.84 22.01
C MET A 192 -5.29 -5.09 21.48
N PRO A 193 -6.47 -4.93 20.87
CA PRO A 193 -7.17 -6.01 20.16
C PRO A 193 -6.28 -6.71 19.11
N LEU A 194 -6.57 -7.98 18.81
CA LEU A 194 -5.74 -8.78 17.89
C LEU A 194 -5.90 -8.36 16.44
N PHE A 195 -7.06 -7.81 16.06
CA PHE A 195 -7.22 -7.16 14.76
C PHE A 195 -6.34 -5.92 14.62
N THR A 196 -6.25 -5.09 15.66
CA THR A 196 -5.34 -3.94 15.70
C THR A 196 -3.87 -4.37 15.67
N TRP A 197 -3.48 -5.44 16.39
CA TRP A 197 -2.13 -6.02 16.28
C TRP A 197 -1.81 -6.54 14.88
N GLY A 198 -2.75 -7.26 14.25
CA GLY A 198 -2.63 -7.70 12.86
C GLY A 198 -2.39 -6.52 11.94
N THR A 199 -3.22 -5.48 12.06
CA THR A 199 -3.09 -4.24 11.29
C THR A 199 -1.75 -3.54 11.53
N LEU A 200 -1.28 -3.44 12.79
CA LEU A 200 0.00 -2.81 13.12
C LEU A 200 1.17 -3.49 12.38
N LEU A 201 1.21 -4.81 12.40
CA LEU A 201 2.26 -5.58 11.73
C LEU A 201 2.12 -5.48 10.21
N THR A 202 0.88 -5.49 9.68
CA THR A 202 0.60 -5.22 8.28
C THR A 202 1.17 -3.87 7.85
N VAL A 203 0.92 -2.78 8.57
CA VAL A 203 1.38 -1.44 8.14
C VAL A 203 2.89 -1.23 8.29
N TRP A 204 3.53 -1.91 9.25
CA TRP A 204 4.99 -1.96 9.33
C TRP A 204 5.61 -2.69 8.13
N MET A 205 5.10 -3.88 7.81
CA MET A 205 5.57 -4.63 6.64
C MET A 205 5.29 -3.84 5.36
N MET A 206 4.11 -3.21 5.24
CA MET A 206 3.77 -2.39 4.07
C MET A 206 4.75 -1.25 3.88
N LEU A 207 5.11 -0.50 4.94
CA LEU A 207 6.01 0.64 4.86
C LEU A 207 7.34 0.28 4.16
N PHE A 208 7.90 -0.89 4.48
CA PHE A 208 9.18 -1.35 3.92
C PHE A 208 9.01 -2.11 2.60
N ALA A 209 8.07 -3.04 2.51
CA ALA A 209 7.87 -3.88 1.33
C ALA A 209 7.39 -3.06 0.13
N PHE A 210 6.40 -2.18 0.32
CA PHE A 210 5.87 -1.36 -0.78
C PHE A 210 6.85 -0.28 -1.23
N ALA A 211 7.72 0.22 -0.34
CA ALA A 211 8.80 1.12 -0.73
C ALA A 211 9.79 0.42 -1.67
N ALA A 212 10.14 -0.84 -1.41
CA ALA A 212 10.95 -1.63 -2.32
C ALA A 212 10.23 -1.87 -3.66
N LEU A 213 8.93 -2.20 -3.65
CA LEU A 213 8.14 -2.29 -4.89
C LEU A 213 8.12 -0.97 -5.65
N LEU A 214 7.94 0.17 -4.96
CA LEU A 214 7.93 1.49 -5.58
C LEU A 214 9.23 1.72 -6.36
N SER A 215 10.38 1.37 -5.78
CA SER A 215 11.66 1.46 -6.47
C SER A 215 11.69 0.60 -7.74
N ALA A 216 11.27 -0.66 -7.67
CA ALA A 216 11.23 -1.58 -8.82
C ALA A 216 10.30 -1.07 -9.94
N LEU A 217 9.15 -0.51 -9.56
CA LEU A 217 8.20 0.07 -10.50
C LEU A 217 8.74 1.37 -11.13
N ILE A 218 9.45 2.22 -10.37
CA ILE A 218 10.09 3.41 -10.92
C ILE A 218 11.13 3.02 -11.97
N LEU A 219 12.02 2.06 -11.66
CA LEU A 219 13.02 1.57 -12.61
C LEU A 219 12.37 0.93 -13.85
N MET A 220 11.28 0.18 -13.67
CA MET A 220 10.54 -0.39 -14.80
C MET A 220 9.82 0.69 -15.61
N LEU A 221 9.28 1.73 -14.98
CA LEU A 221 8.64 2.84 -15.68
C LEU A 221 9.64 3.67 -16.49
N THR A 222 10.87 3.85 -16.01
CA THR A 222 11.91 4.50 -16.81
C THR A 222 12.27 3.65 -18.02
N ASP A 223 12.37 2.32 -17.90
CA ASP A 223 12.59 1.45 -19.05
C ASP A 223 11.41 1.49 -20.05
N ARG A 224 10.19 1.60 -19.53
CA ARG A 224 8.98 1.60 -20.35
C ARG A 224 8.68 2.93 -21.04
N ILE A 225 8.92 4.05 -20.36
CA ILE A 225 8.57 5.40 -20.84
C ILE A 225 9.79 6.10 -21.42
N LEU A 226 10.92 6.05 -20.71
CA LEU A 226 12.15 6.78 -21.06
C LEU A 226 13.15 5.94 -21.87
N LEU A 227 12.88 4.63 -22.03
CA LEU A 227 13.74 3.68 -22.75
C LEU A 227 15.13 3.51 -22.12
N THR A 228 15.20 3.58 -20.79
CA THR A 228 16.39 3.14 -20.04
C THR A 228 16.57 1.63 -20.13
N GLN A 229 17.72 1.12 -19.66
CA GLN A 229 18.15 -0.24 -19.95
C GLN A 229 18.26 -1.19 -18.74
N TYR A 230 17.60 -0.91 -17.61
CA TYR A 230 17.75 -1.71 -16.37
C TYR A 230 17.39 -3.20 -16.55
N TYR A 231 16.28 -3.45 -17.24
CA TYR A 231 15.67 -4.77 -17.41
C TYR A 231 15.68 -5.25 -18.88
N SER A 232 16.29 -4.48 -19.78
CA SER A 232 16.33 -4.79 -21.22
C SER A 232 17.46 -5.74 -21.62
N SER A 233 18.48 -5.93 -20.77
CA SER A 233 19.59 -6.84 -21.07
C SER A 233 19.12 -8.30 -21.03
N THR A 234 19.57 -9.09 -21.99
CA THR A 234 19.39 -10.55 -22.01
C THR A 234 20.36 -11.28 -21.08
N GLN A 235 21.31 -10.55 -20.47
CA GLN A 235 22.18 -11.10 -19.44
C GLN A 235 21.39 -11.43 -18.16
N GLU A 236 21.86 -12.41 -17.40
CA GLU A 236 21.15 -12.93 -16.23
C GLU A 236 20.83 -11.83 -15.18
N GLY A 237 21.69 -10.83 -15.05
CA GLY A 237 21.61 -9.75 -14.07
C GLY A 237 20.28 -9.00 -14.08
N SER A 238 19.75 -8.63 -15.25
CA SER A 238 18.46 -7.92 -15.34
C SER A 238 17.30 -8.74 -14.79
N SER A 239 17.26 -10.05 -15.11
CA SER A 239 16.21 -10.95 -14.62
C SER A 239 16.32 -11.20 -13.11
N LEU A 240 17.54 -11.34 -12.60
CA LEU A 240 17.84 -11.53 -11.18
C LEU A 240 17.53 -10.26 -10.38
N LEU A 241 17.89 -9.08 -10.89
CA LEU A 241 17.60 -7.80 -10.24
C LEU A 241 16.09 -7.62 -10.03
N TRP A 242 15.30 -7.85 -11.09
CA TRP A 242 13.84 -7.84 -10.98
C TRP A 242 13.37 -8.87 -9.94
N GLY A 243 13.93 -10.08 -9.97
CA GLY A 243 13.57 -11.13 -9.02
C GLY A 243 13.84 -10.76 -7.56
N HIS A 244 15.00 -10.18 -7.28
CA HIS A 244 15.32 -9.73 -5.92
C HIS A 244 14.41 -8.60 -5.47
N LEU A 245 14.24 -7.54 -6.27
CA LEU A 245 13.42 -6.40 -5.89
C LEU A 245 11.94 -6.75 -5.76
N PHE A 246 11.38 -7.48 -6.74
CA PHE A 246 9.98 -7.85 -6.73
C PHE A 246 9.67 -8.81 -5.59
N TRP A 247 10.49 -9.85 -5.36
CA TRP A 247 10.17 -10.82 -4.30
C TRP A 247 10.50 -10.32 -2.90
N PHE A 248 11.46 -9.40 -2.74
CA PHE A 248 11.67 -8.72 -1.46
C PHE A 248 10.41 -7.97 -1.01
N PHE A 249 9.62 -7.47 -1.95
CA PHE A 249 8.24 -7.02 -1.71
C PHE A 249 7.24 -8.19 -1.63
N GLY A 250 7.23 -9.04 -2.65
CA GLY A 250 6.11 -9.92 -2.98
C GLY A 250 5.91 -11.04 -1.98
N HIS A 251 6.98 -11.46 -1.28
CA HIS A 251 6.84 -12.44 -0.22
C HIS A 251 6.27 -11.83 1.08
N PRO A 252 6.78 -10.70 1.61
CA PRO A 252 6.06 -9.95 2.65
C PRO A 252 4.60 -9.64 2.33
N GLU A 253 4.26 -9.36 1.07
CA GLU A 253 2.88 -9.07 0.67
C GLU A 253 1.90 -10.18 1.03
N VAL A 254 2.30 -11.46 0.90
CA VAL A 254 1.38 -12.57 1.23
C VAL A 254 1.08 -12.67 2.73
N TYR A 255 1.91 -12.06 3.58
CA TYR A 255 1.63 -11.89 5.00
C TYR A 255 0.87 -10.60 5.28
N ILE A 256 1.20 -9.51 4.60
CA ILE A 256 0.48 -8.23 4.66
C ILE A 256 -1.02 -8.44 4.43
N VAL A 257 -1.39 -9.19 3.39
CA VAL A 257 -2.78 -9.54 3.07
C VAL A 257 -3.41 -10.48 4.12
N PHE A 258 -2.63 -11.35 4.76
CA PHE A 258 -3.14 -12.38 5.66
C PHE A 258 -3.30 -11.89 7.10
N PHE A 259 -2.46 -10.97 7.58
CA PHE A 259 -2.45 -10.55 8.98
C PHE A 259 -3.74 -9.86 9.46
N PRO A 260 -4.42 -9.01 8.67
CA PRO A 260 -5.72 -8.46 9.05
C PRO A 260 -6.78 -9.57 9.16
N ALA A 261 -6.77 -10.52 8.22
CA ALA A 261 -7.60 -11.72 8.25
C ALA A 261 -7.33 -12.58 9.50
N LEU A 262 -6.05 -12.80 9.84
CA LEU A 262 -5.65 -13.53 11.04
C LEU A 262 -6.12 -12.82 12.32
N GLY A 263 -6.00 -11.49 12.36
CA GLY A 263 -6.54 -10.68 13.46
C GLY A 263 -8.05 -10.86 13.63
N ILE A 264 -8.81 -10.86 12.53
CA ILE A 264 -10.26 -11.17 12.51
C ILE A 264 -10.55 -12.59 13.02
N ILE A 265 -9.78 -13.58 12.56
CA ILE A 265 -9.92 -14.96 13.03
C ILE A 265 -9.76 -14.98 14.56
N PHE A 266 -8.73 -14.35 15.12
CA PHE A 266 -8.56 -14.33 16.57
C PHE A 266 -9.66 -13.57 17.32
N GLU A 267 -10.16 -12.44 16.81
CA GLU A 267 -11.27 -11.71 17.43
C GLU A 267 -12.55 -12.56 17.48
N THR A 268 -12.88 -13.21 16.36
CA THR A 268 -14.08 -14.04 16.26
C THR A 268 -13.97 -15.33 17.05
N PHE A 269 -12.79 -15.97 17.11
CA PHE A 269 -12.57 -17.13 17.97
C PHE A 269 -12.81 -16.78 19.44
N GLN A 270 -12.32 -15.64 19.90
CA GLN A 270 -12.57 -15.19 21.27
C GLN A 270 -14.04 -14.90 21.53
N THR A 271 -14.69 -14.20 20.60
CA THR A 271 -16.09 -13.77 20.71
C THR A 271 -17.06 -14.95 20.66
N PHE A 272 -16.86 -15.91 19.75
CA PHE A 272 -17.81 -17.00 19.54
C PHE A 272 -17.49 -18.26 20.35
N CYS A 273 -16.28 -18.39 20.93
CA CYS A 273 -15.99 -19.42 21.94
C CYS A 273 -16.26 -18.94 23.37
N GLY A 274 -16.44 -17.63 23.59
CA GLY A 274 -16.69 -17.04 24.91
C GLY A 274 -15.48 -17.13 25.85
N ARG A 275 -14.27 -17.20 25.29
CA ARG A 275 -13.01 -17.34 26.04
C ARG A 275 -11.94 -16.42 25.46
N ARG A 276 -11.06 -15.92 26.32
CA ARG A 276 -9.84 -15.23 25.86
C ARG A 276 -8.95 -16.20 25.09
N LEU A 277 -8.19 -15.68 24.13
CA LEU A 277 -7.29 -16.49 23.33
C LEU A 277 -6.23 -17.15 24.22
N VAL A 278 -6.12 -18.48 24.14
CA VAL A 278 -5.15 -19.27 24.93
C VAL A 278 -3.73 -18.91 24.47
N GLY A 279 -2.86 -18.54 25.41
CA GLY A 279 -1.47 -18.20 25.05
C GLY A 279 -1.33 -16.89 24.27
N ARG A 280 -2.24 -15.92 24.46
CA ARG A 280 -2.26 -14.62 23.75
C ARG A 280 -0.89 -13.95 23.57
N LYS A 281 -0.04 -13.92 24.61
CA LYS A 281 1.30 -13.32 24.53
C LYS A 281 2.18 -14.03 23.49
N TRP A 282 2.17 -15.36 23.49
CA TRP A 282 2.91 -16.18 22.53
C TRP A 282 2.37 -16.05 21.12
N VAL A 283 1.05 -15.85 20.96
CA VAL A 283 0.46 -15.54 19.66
C VAL A 283 0.97 -14.20 19.12
N ILE A 284 1.01 -13.14 19.93
CA ILE A 284 1.58 -11.85 19.50
C ILE A 284 3.05 -12.03 19.11
N ILE A 285 3.84 -12.72 19.93
CA ILE A 285 5.26 -12.98 19.63
C ILE A 285 5.42 -13.76 18.32
N ALA A 286 4.58 -14.78 18.08
CA ALA A 286 4.58 -15.54 16.84
C ALA A 286 4.24 -14.66 15.63
N MET A 287 3.23 -13.78 15.74
CA MET A 287 2.89 -12.82 14.68
C MET A 287 4.06 -11.87 14.38
N VAL A 288 4.72 -11.34 15.41
CA VAL A 288 5.90 -10.48 15.24
C VAL A 288 7.04 -11.24 14.57
N LEU A 289 7.30 -12.48 14.99
CA LEU A 289 8.37 -13.29 14.40
C LEU A 289 8.11 -13.57 12.91
N VAL A 290 6.86 -13.90 12.53
CA VAL A 290 6.48 -14.08 11.12
C VAL A 290 6.67 -12.79 10.33
N ALA A 291 6.27 -11.63 10.88
CA ALA A 291 6.41 -10.34 10.22
C ALA A 291 7.88 -9.91 10.00
N VAL A 292 8.80 -10.37 10.86
CA VAL A 292 10.25 -10.16 10.65
C VAL A 292 10.79 -11.18 9.65
N GLN A 293 10.45 -12.45 9.83
CA GLN A 293 10.94 -13.55 8.99
C GLN A 293 10.45 -13.45 7.54
N SER A 294 9.33 -12.77 7.28
CA SER A 294 8.83 -12.52 5.92
C SER A 294 9.84 -11.80 5.02
N PHE A 295 10.72 -10.98 5.60
CA PHE A 295 11.81 -10.30 4.88
C PHE A 295 13.08 -11.14 4.72
N LEU A 296 13.08 -12.41 5.17
CA LEU A 296 14.26 -13.27 5.18
C LEU A 296 14.09 -14.56 4.36
N VAL A 297 13.03 -14.66 3.56
CA VAL A 297 12.66 -15.91 2.87
C VAL A 297 12.31 -15.75 1.38
N TRP A 298 12.34 -14.52 0.85
CA TRP A 298 11.80 -14.22 -0.48
C TRP A 298 12.43 -15.03 -1.63
N MET A 299 13.70 -15.45 -1.50
CA MET A 299 14.41 -16.16 -2.56
C MET A 299 13.89 -17.59 -2.81
N HIS A 300 12.97 -18.13 -2.00
CA HIS A 300 12.31 -19.39 -2.36
C HIS A 300 11.47 -19.28 -3.64
N HIS A 301 11.08 -18.07 -4.04
CA HIS A 301 10.44 -17.87 -5.33
C HIS A 301 11.42 -17.93 -6.52
N MET A 302 12.73 -17.98 -6.23
CA MET A 302 13.83 -17.90 -7.18
C MET A 302 14.66 -19.21 -7.22
N PHE A 303 14.17 -20.32 -6.65
CA PHE A 303 14.95 -21.57 -6.59
C PHE A 303 15.33 -22.15 -7.97
N LEU A 304 14.56 -21.87 -9.03
CA LEU A 304 14.91 -22.25 -10.41
C LEU A 304 15.89 -21.28 -11.11
N THR A 305 16.39 -20.25 -10.43
CA THR A 305 17.39 -19.32 -10.99
C THR A 305 18.82 -19.79 -10.69
N THR A 306 19.81 -19.02 -11.17
CA THR A 306 21.25 -19.30 -11.06
C THR A 306 21.85 -19.06 -9.67
N ILE A 307 21.03 -18.77 -8.65
CA ILE A 307 21.46 -18.74 -7.24
C ILE A 307 22.15 -20.06 -6.86
N ASN A 308 23.27 -19.99 -6.13
CA ASN A 308 24.01 -21.16 -5.69
C ASN A 308 23.25 -22.02 -4.66
N LEU A 309 23.67 -23.28 -4.48
CA LEU A 309 22.96 -24.24 -3.66
C LEU A 309 23.00 -23.89 -2.16
N GLU A 310 24.08 -23.28 -1.68
CA GLU A 310 24.26 -22.87 -0.29
C GLU A 310 23.20 -21.85 0.12
N ILE A 311 22.98 -20.82 -0.71
CA ILE A 311 21.95 -19.81 -0.46
C ILE A 311 20.56 -20.46 -0.59
N LYS A 312 20.32 -21.32 -1.60
CA LYS A 312 19.05 -22.05 -1.73
C LYS A 312 18.74 -22.88 -0.47
N THR A 313 19.74 -23.53 0.10
CA THR A 313 19.61 -24.37 1.31
C THR A 313 19.26 -23.51 2.53
N LEU A 314 19.90 -22.36 2.69
CA LEU A 314 19.57 -21.40 3.75
C LEU A 314 18.14 -20.89 3.63
N PHE A 315 17.71 -20.52 2.42
CA PHE A 315 16.35 -20.05 2.16
C PHE A 315 15.30 -21.15 2.31
N MET A 316 15.62 -22.39 1.99
CA MET A 316 14.77 -23.55 2.29
C MET A 316 14.55 -23.70 3.80
N ALA A 317 15.63 -23.70 4.60
CA ALA A 317 15.54 -23.85 6.04
C ALA A 317 14.73 -22.73 6.71
N THR A 318 14.99 -21.47 6.31
CA THR A 318 14.27 -20.31 6.83
C THR A 318 12.81 -20.27 6.38
N THR A 319 12.50 -20.69 5.14
CA THR A 319 11.12 -20.76 4.62
C THR A 319 10.30 -21.82 5.35
N ILE A 320 10.83 -23.03 5.48
CA ILE A 320 10.15 -24.11 6.22
C ILE A 320 9.99 -23.72 7.69
N GLY A 321 10.99 -23.03 8.27
CA GLY A 321 10.94 -22.56 9.64
C GLY A 321 9.79 -21.60 9.96
N ILE A 322 9.19 -20.91 8.97
CA ILE A 322 8.02 -20.04 9.18
C ILE A 322 6.80 -20.84 9.66
N SER A 323 6.70 -22.14 9.35
CA SER A 323 5.54 -22.94 9.76
C SER A 323 5.41 -23.04 11.28
N LEU A 324 6.53 -23.01 12.02
CA LEU A 324 6.54 -23.20 13.48
C LEU A 324 5.74 -22.13 14.25
N PRO A 325 5.92 -20.81 14.00
CA PRO A 325 5.04 -19.78 14.53
C PRO A 325 3.56 -19.96 14.18
N PHE A 326 3.26 -20.38 12.94
CA PHE A 326 1.88 -20.61 12.52
C PHE A 326 1.25 -21.79 13.25
N ASP A 327 2.00 -22.87 13.46
CA ASP A 327 1.54 -24.03 14.22
C ASP A 327 1.15 -23.61 15.64
N LEU A 328 1.98 -22.80 16.31
CA LEU A 328 1.66 -22.26 17.63
C LEU A 328 0.34 -21.47 17.64
N MET A 329 0.12 -20.64 16.63
CA MET A 329 -1.11 -19.86 16.48
C MET A 329 -2.34 -20.75 16.23
N VAL A 330 -2.20 -21.80 15.42
CA VAL A 330 -3.26 -22.79 15.17
C VAL A 330 -3.58 -23.58 16.44
N PHE A 331 -2.57 -24.06 17.18
CA PHE A 331 -2.80 -24.74 18.46
C PHE A 331 -3.51 -23.85 19.47
N SER A 332 -3.12 -22.57 19.56
CA SER A 332 -3.81 -21.58 20.39
C SER A 332 -5.31 -21.50 20.07
N MET A 333 -5.68 -21.46 18.78
CA MET A 333 -7.07 -21.44 18.33
C MET A 333 -7.81 -22.73 18.70
N ILE A 334 -7.20 -23.89 18.47
CA ILE A 334 -7.76 -25.21 18.84
C ILE A 334 -8.03 -25.26 20.36
N TYR A 335 -7.05 -24.90 21.19
CA TYR A 335 -7.23 -24.89 22.64
C TYR A 335 -8.29 -23.87 23.11
N THR A 336 -8.44 -22.74 22.40
CA THR A 336 -9.48 -21.75 22.69
C THR A 336 -10.88 -22.31 22.43
N MET A 337 -11.05 -23.08 21.35
CA MET A 337 -12.29 -23.81 21.07
C MET A 337 -12.57 -24.89 22.11
N VAL A 338 -11.57 -25.72 22.43
CA VAL A 338 -11.69 -26.84 23.40
C VAL A 338 -12.07 -26.34 24.80
N LYS A 339 -11.51 -25.21 25.25
CA LYS A 339 -11.81 -24.63 26.57
C LYS A 339 -13.06 -23.74 26.58
N GLY A 340 -13.62 -23.45 25.40
CA GLY A 340 -14.76 -22.56 25.21
C GLY A 340 -16.07 -23.30 24.95
N ARG A 341 -17.10 -22.52 24.58
CA ARG A 341 -18.37 -23.05 24.06
C ARG A 341 -18.61 -22.42 22.71
N VAL A 342 -18.37 -23.20 21.66
CA VAL A 342 -18.40 -22.73 20.27
C VAL A 342 -19.82 -22.38 19.83
N ARG A 343 -19.99 -21.19 19.27
CA ARG A 343 -21.22 -20.73 18.62
C ARG A 343 -21.01 -20.63 17.12
N PHE A 344 -21.65 -21.52 16.37
CA PHE A 344 -21.57 -21.55 14.91
C PHE A 344 -22.48 -20.49 14.25
N THR A 345 -22.12 -19.23 14.42
CA THR A 345 -22.68 -18.07 13.70
C THR A 345 -22.03 -17.95 12.32
N THR A 346 -22.63 -17.18 11.41
CA THR A 346 -22.05 -16.94 10.07
C THR A 346 -20.58 -16.47 10.11
N PRO A 347 -20.20 -15.44 10.89
CA PRO A 347 -18.81 -14.97 10.93
C PRO A 347 -17.84 -16.07 11.39
N PHE A 348 -18.24 -16.85 12.41
CA PHE A 348 -17.41 -17.92 12.93
C PHE A 348 -17.24 -19.07 11.94
N LEU A 349 -18.27 -19.41 11.17
CA LEU A 349 -18.17 -20.46 10.14
C LEU A 349 -17.18 -20.07 9.03
N PHE A 350 -17.27 -18.83 8.52
CA PHE A 350 -16.29 -18.32 7.56
C PHE A 350 -14.87 -18.37 8.14
N ASN A 351 -14.66 -17.91 9.37
CA ASN A 351 -13.32 -17.86 9.97
C ASN A 351 -12.78 -19.24 10.36
N LEU A 352 -13.64 -20.18 10.79
CA LEU A 352 -13.25 -21.57 10.99
C LEU A 352 -12.91 -22.24 9.66
N GLY A 353 -13.72 -22.00 8.62
CA GLY A 353 -13.43 -22.46 7.25
C GLY A 353 -12.11 -21.90 6.73
N ALA A 354 -11.83 -20.62 6.96
CA ALA A 354 -10.56 -19.99 6.63
C ALA A 354 -9.38 -20.71 7.29
N VAL A 355 -9.47 -21.07 8.58
CA VAL A 355 -8.42 -21.86 9.25
C VAL A 355 -8.23 -23.22 8.58
N VAL A 356 -9.31 -23.92 8.22
CA VAL A 356 -9.23 -25.22 7.53
C VAL A 356 -8.54 -25.09 6.16
N LEU A 357 -8.95 -24.11 5.35
CA LEU A 357 -8.34 -23.84 4.04
C LEU A 357 -6.86 -23.46 4.20
N PHE A 358 -6.55 -22.63 5.19
CA PHE A 358 -5.18 -22.20 5.48
C PHE A 358 -4.28 -23.37 5.89
N ILE A 359 -4.76 -24.33 6.69
CA ILE A 359 -3.98 -25.51 7.07
C ILE A 359 -3.63 -26.35 5.82
N LEU A 360 -4.60 -26.61 4.94
CA LEU A 360 -4.37 -27.35 3.70
C LEU A 360 -3.39 -26.61 2.77
N GLY A 361 -3.55 -25.29 2.64
CA GLY A 361 -2.61 -24.43 1.91
C GLY A 361 -1.21 -24.44 2.53
N GLY A 362 -1.11 -24.34 3.86
CA GLY A 362 0.15 -24.32 4.59
C GLY A 362 0.95 -25.61 4.40
N ILE A 363 0.30 -26.78 4.47
CA ILE A 363 0.95 -28.08 4.24
C ILE A 363 1.56 -28.14 2.83
N THR A 364 0.78 -27.72 1.81
CA THR A 364 1.27 -27.71 0.42
C THR A 364 2.35 -26.65 0.17
N GLY A 365 2.41 -25.60 1.00
CA GLY A 365 3.47 -24.58 0.97
C GLY A 365 4.81 -25.08 1.48
N VAL A 366 4.81 -25.95 2.51
CA VAL A 366 6.03 -26.61 2.99
C VAL A 366 6.71 -27.40 1.87
N PHE A 367 5.92 -28.00 0.96
CA PHE A 367 6.46 -28.74 -0.18
C PHE A 367 7.19 -27.79 -1.15
N LEU A 368 6.63 -26.62 -1.41
CA LEU A 368 7.27 -25.57 -2.22
C LEU A 368 8.47 -24.90 -1.52
N GLY A 369 8.54 -24.98 -0.20
CA GLY A 369 9.71 -24.56 0.57
C GLY A 369 10.91 -25.49 0.38
N ALA A 370 10.69 -26.76 0.02
CA ALA A 370 11.73 -27.75 -0.22
C ALA A 370 12.24 -27.67 -1.68
N VAL A 371 13.53 -27.35 -1.86
CA VAL A 371 14.14 -27.12 -3.19
C VAL A 371 13.88 -28.27 -4.17
N VAL A 372 14.01 -29.52 -3.73
CA VAL A 372 13.84 -30.71 -4.58
C VAL A 372 12.41 -30.82 -5.11
N LEU A 373 11.40 -30.54 -4.28
CA LEU A 373 10.01 -30.61 -4.70
C LEU A 373 9.59 -29.37 -5.49
N ASP A 374 10.15 -28.20 -5.15
CA ASP A 374 9.87 -26.98 -5.89
C ASP A 374 10.34 -27.07 -7.35
N TYR A 375 11.41 -27.82 -7.64
CA TYR A 375 11.84 -28.06 -9.02
C TYR A 375 10.79 -28.76 -9.88
N GLU A 376 9.99 -29.65 -9.30
CA GLU A 376 8.91 -30.36 -9.99
C GLU A 376 7.62 -29.54 -10.06
N PHE A 377 7.30 -28.81 -8.99
CA PHE A 377 6.01 -28.11 -8.87
C PHE A 377 6.04 -26.66 -9.38
N ARG A 378 7.21 -26.05 -9.51
CA ARG A 378 7.31 -24.64 -9.89
C ARG A 378 6.80 -24.42 -11.31
N GLY A 379 5.94 -23.42 -11.45
CA GLY A 379 5.38 -23.06 -12.75
C GLY A 379 4.16 -23.89 -13.14
N THR A 380 3.69 -24.78 -12.27
CA THR A 380 2.52 -25.62 -12.56
C THR A 380 1.28 -25.23 -11.75
N TYR A 381 0.18 -25.95 -11.97
CA TYR A 381 -1.06 -25.78 -11.24
C TYR A 381 -0.96 -26.13 -9.74
N TRP A 382 0.09 -26.84 -9.29
CA TRP A 382 0.34 -27.02 -7.85
C TRP A 382 0.50 -25.68 -7.13
N VAL A 383 1.34 -24.79 -7.69
CA VAL A 383 1.58 -23.46 -7.14
C VAL A 383 0.30 -22.62 -7.18
N VAL A 384 -0.49 -22.75 -8.25
CA VAL A 384 -1.77 -22.04 -8.38
C VAL A 384 -2.73 -22.49 -7.27
N ALA A 385 -2.91 -23.80 -7.08
CA ALA A 385 -3.77 -24.35 -6.06
C ALA A 385 -3.31 -23.95 -4.64
N HIS A 386 -2.04 -24.18 -4.32
CA HIS A 386 -1.43 -23.81 -3.03
C HIS A 386 -1.70 -22.35 -2.68
N PHE A 387 -1.35 -21.43 -3.60
CA PHE A 387 -1.47 -20.00 -3.37
C PHE A 387 -2.93 -19.59 -3.16
N HIS A 388 -3.87 -20.15 -3.92
CA HIS A 388 -5.29 -19.84 -3.72
C HIS A 388 -5.85 -20.40 -2.41
N TYR A 389 -5.41 -21.58 -1.94
CA TYR A 389 -5.78 -22.07 -0.61
C TYR A 389 -5.36 -21.11 0.50
N VAL A 390 -4.15 -20.57 0.44
CA VAL A 390 -3.65 -19.63 1.46
C VAL A 390 -4.27 -18.24 1.33
N MET A 391 -4.29 -17.66 0.13
CA MET A 391 -4.79 -16.30 -0.09
C MET A 391 -6.30 -16.19 0.07
N VAL A 392 -7.05 -17.16 -0.46
CA VAL A 392 -8.50 -17.16 -0.34
C VAL A 392 -8.92 -17.60 1.05
N ALA A 393 -8.12 -18.32 1.83
CA ALA A 393 -8.35 -18.42 3.28
C ALA A 393 -8.37 -17.03 3.93
N GLY A 394 -7.43 -16.15 3.57
CA GLY A 394 -7.46 -14.73 3.95
C GLY A 394 -8.76 -14.05 3.54
N VAL A 395 -9.17 -14.16 2.27
CA VAL A 395 -10.45 -13.61 1.78
C VAL A 395 -11.65 -14.14 2.55
N THR A 396 -11.68 -15.44 2.81
CA THR A 396 -12.74 -16.12 3.57
C THR A 396 -12.86 -15.51 4.96
N ALA A 397 -11.73 -15.25 5.61
CA ALA A 397 -11.69 -14.59 6.91
C ALA A 397 -12.11 -13.11 6.85
N LEU A 398 -11.72 -12.38 5.81
CA LEU A 398 -12.17 -10.99 5.60
C LEU A 398 -13.70 -10.92 5.37
N ILE A 399 -14.27 -11.86 4.62
CA ILE A 399 -15.75 -11.97 4.46
C ILE A 399 -16.40 -12.31 5.81
N GLY A 400 -15.79 -13.20 6.61
CA GLY A 400 -16.22 -13.44 7.99
C GLY A 400 -16.18 -12.18 8.86
N GLY A 401 -15.13 -11.36 8.71
CA GLY A 401 -15.00 -10.04 9.33
C GLY A 401 -16.07 -9.04 8.85
N LEU A 402 -16.40 -9.05 7.57
CA LEU A 402 -17.49 -8.25 7.01
C LEU A 402 -18.81 -8.62 7.68
N TYR A 403 -19.17 -9.91 7.78
CA TYR A 403 -20.35 -10.33 8.55
C TYR A 403 -20.26 -9.96 10.03
N TYR A 404 -19.07 -10.06 10.64
CA TYR A 404 -18.87 -9.71 12.05
C TYR A 404 -19.15 -8.23 12.35
N TRP A 405 -18.63 -7.31 11.53
CA TRP A 405 -18.81 -5.86 11.72
C TRP A 405 -19.93 -5.25 10.89
N TRP A 406 -20.62 -6.02 10.05
CA TRP A 406 -21.77 -5.54 9.27
C TRP A 406 -22.81 -4.79 10.12
N PRO A 407 -23.22 -5.28 11.31
CA PRO A 407 -24.17 -4.55 12.15
C PRO A 407 -23.62 -3.21 12.64
N LYS A 408 -22.31 -3.13 12.90
CA LYS A 408 -21.64 -1.90 13.34
C LYS A 408 -21.54 -0.89 12.20
N ILE A 409 -21.24 -1.34 10.98
CA ILE A 409 -21.08 -0.47 9.81
C ILE A 409 -22.44 0.10 9.34
N THR A 410 -23.47 -0.76 9.32
CA THR A 410 -24.74 -0.46 8.65
C THR A 410 -25.90 -0.15 9.59
N GLY A 411 -25.80 -0.53 10.87
CA GLY A 411 -26.92 -0.48 11.81
C GLY A 411 -27.99 -1.55 11.58
N LYS A 412 -27.72 -2.54 10.71
CA LYS A 412 -28.69 -3.59 10.35
C LYS A 412 -28.12 -5.00 10.57
N MET A 413 -28.97 -5.91 11.02
CA MET A 413 -28.64 -7.33 11.09
C MET A 413 -28.96 -8.03 9.77
N TYR A 414 -28.11 -9.00 9.40
CA TYR A 414 -28.33 -9.87 8.24
C TYR A 414 -29.06 -11.16 8.64
N SER A 415 -29.52 -11.93 7.64
CA SER A 415 -30.15 -13.22 7.89
C SER A 415 -29.10 -14.31 8.12
N GLU A 416 -29.02 -14.86 9.34
CA GLU A 416 -28.10 -15.96 9.67
C GLU A 416 -28.33 -17.22 8.80
N ARG A 417 -29.58 -17.51 8.40
CA ARG A 417 -29.86 -18.67 7.53
C ARG A 417 -29.21 -18.50 6.14
N LEU A 418 -29.37 -17.31 5.54
CA LEU A 418 -28.78 -17.01 4.24
C LEU A 418 -27.25 -16.86 4.33
N GLY A 419 -26.74 -16.29 5.42
CA GLY A 419 -25.29 -16.21 5.67
C GLY A 419 -24.64 -17.60 5.78
N LYS A 420 -25.28 -18.54 6.48
CA LYS A 420 -24.83 -19.95 6.58
C LYS A 420 -24.92 -20.68 5.25
N LEU A 421 -25.97 -20.45 4.47
CA LEU A 421 -26.08 -21.00 3.11
C LEU A 421 -24.95 -20.47 2.22
N SER A 422 -24.70 -19.16 2.26
CA SER A 422 -23.62 -18.51 1.52
C SER A 422 -22.27 -19.15 1.86
N PHE A 423 -21.99 -19.39 3.16
CA PHE A 423 -20.79 -20.10 3.61
C PHE A 423 -20.69 -21.52 3.03
N ALA A 424 -21.76 -22.32 3.12
CA ALA A 424 -21.73 -23.70 2.66
C ALA A 424 -21.44 -23.79 1.14
N VAL A 425 -22.13 -22.97 0.33
CA VAL A 425 -21.90 -22.91 -1.12
C VAL A 425 -20.49 -22.40 -1.42
N TYR A 426 -20.02 -21.39 -0.68
CA TYR A 426 -18.67 -20.85 -0.82
C TYR A 426 -17.60 -21.91 -0.56
N PHE A 427 -17.69 -22.61 0.57
CA PHE A 427 -16.70 -23.59 0.98
C PHE A 427 -16.64 -24.78 0.02
N ILE A 428 -17.79 -25.25 -0.46
CA ILE A 428 -17.86 -26.32 -1.46
C ILE A 428 -17.32 -25.84 -2.81
N GLY A 429 -17.76 -24.68 -3.30
CA GLY A 429 -17.32 -24.13 -4.57
C GLY A 429 -15.81 -23.88 -4.61
N PHE A 430 -15.25 -23.36 -3.52
CA PHE A 430 -13.81 -23.14 -3.38
C PHE A 430 -13.00 -24.45 -3.51
N ASN A 431 -13.36 -25.47 -2.74
CA ASN A 431 -12.65 -26.75 -2.78
C ASN A 431 -12.84 -27.44 -4.15
N LEU A 432 -14.05 -27.38 -4.72
CA LEU A 432 -14.33 -27.91 -6.05
C LEU A 432 -13.53 -27.20 -7.16
N LEU A 433 -13.19 -25.92 -6.95
CA LEU A 433 -12.35 -25.17 -7.87
C LEU A 433 -10.87 -25.56 -7.76
N TYR A 434 -10.28 -25.45 -6.56
CA TYR A 434 -8.82 -25.52 -6.41
C TYR A 434 -8.28 -26.89 -6.03
N PHE A 435 -9.07 -27.76 -5.38
CA PHE A 435 -8.58 -29.11 -5.05
C PHE A 435 -8.23 -29.93 -6.31
N PRO A 436 -9.05 -29.95 -7.39
CA PRO A 436 -8.69 -30.67 -8.62
C PRO A 436 -7.40 -30.18 -9.26
N MET A 437 -7.00 -28.93 -9.03
CA MET A 437 -5.75 -28.38 -9.58
C MET A 437 -4.49 -29.01 -8.95
N PHE A 438 -4.56 -29.51 -7.70
CA PHE A 438 -3.47 -30.32 -7.14
C PHE A 438 -3.32 -31.67 -7.84
N LEU A 439 -4.41 -32.21 -8.40
CA LEU A 439 -4.38 -33.45 -9.18
C LEU A 439 -3.92 -33.19 -10.62
N ALA A 440 -4.27 -32.04 -11.18
CA ALA A 440 -3.80 -31.56 -12.49
C ALA A 440 -2.43 -30.86 -12.41
N TRP A 441 -1.60 -31.18 -11.42
CA TRP A 441 -0.36 -30.46 -11.12
C TRP A 441 0.67 -30.50 -12.25
N GLU A 442 0.61 -31.46 -13.17
CA GLU A 442 1.49 -31.49 -14.35
C GLU A 442 1.14 -30.40 -15.38
N THR A 443 -0.03 -29.77 -15.24
CA THR A 443 -0.45 -28.69 -16.13
C THR A 443 0.36 -27.42 -15.84
N PRO A 444 1.09 -26.86 -16.83
CA PRO A 444 1.78 -25.60 -16.67
C PRO A 444 0.77 -24.45 -16.47
N ARG A 445 1.08 -23.51 -15.57
CA ARG A 445 0.24 -22.32 -15.35
C ARG A 445 0.41 -21.32 -16.49
N ARG A 446 -0.61 -20.48 -16.72
CA ARG A 446 -0.60 -19.42 -17.76
C ARG A 446 -0.49 -19.96 -19.19
N VAL A 447 -0.98 -21.17 -19.42
CA VAL A 447 -1.17 -21.74 -20.77
C VAL A 447 -2.67 -21.78 -21.07
N PHE A 448 -3.05 -21.40 -22.28
CA PHE A 448 -4.44 -21.29 -22.74
C PHE A 448 -5.06 -22.64 -23.16
N HIS A 449 -4.25 -23.69 -23.25
CA HIS A 449 -4.64 -25.07 -23.54
C HIS A 449 -3.91 -26.03 -22.59
N TYR A 450 -4.33 -27.29 -22.55
CA TYR A 450 -3.76 -28.31 -21.67
C TYR A 450 -3.94 -29.71 -22.27
N ALA A 451 -3.29 -30.73 -21.69
CA ALA A 451 -3.36 -32.10 -22.19
C ALA A 451 -4.75 -32.73 -21.96
N GLU A 452 -5.26 -33.50 -22.94
CA GLU A 452 -6.60 -34.12 -22.87
C GLU A 452 -6.83 -34.96 -21.60
N GLY A 453 -5.80 -35.66 -21.10
CA GLY A 453 -5.87 -36.44 -19.86
C GLY A 453 -6.22 -35.62 -18.60
N MET A 454 -6.01 -34.31 -18.63
CA MET A 454 -6.31 -33.39 -17.50
C MET A 454 -7.70 -32.75 -17.60
N GLN A 455 -8.47 -33.04 -18.65
CA GLN A 455 -9.75 -32.39 -18.93
C GLN A 455 -10.78 -32.54 -17.82
N LEU A 456 -10.90 -33.71 -17.20
CA LEU A 456 -11.82 -33.91 -16.09
C LEU A 456 -11.56 -32.93 -14.94
N TYR A 457 -10.29 -32.76 -14.55
CA TYR A 457 -9.91 -31.88 -13.45
C TYR A 457 -10.17 -30.41 -13.80
N HIS A 458 -9.94 -30.01 -15.05
CA HIS A 458 -10.27 -28.69 -15.54
C HIS A 458 -11.79 -28.44 -15.57
N GLN A 459 -12.60 -29.40 -16.01
CA GLN A 459 -14.06 -29.26 -16.00
C GLN A 459 -14.61 -29.14 -14.57
N LEU A 460 -14.14 -29.99 -13.64
CA LEU A 460 -14.49 -29.89 -12.23
C LEU A 460 -14.11 -28.52 -11.65
N ALA A 461 -12.89 -28.07 -11.92
CA ALA A 461 -12.43 -26.76 -11.47
C ALA A 461 -13.30 -25.63 -12.05
N THR A 462 -13.72 -25.70 -13.32
CA THR A 462 -14.60 -24.69 -13.92
C THR A 462 -15.98 -24.70 -13.28
N VAL A 463 -16.59 -25.87 -13.03
CA VAL A 463 -17.84 -25.94 -12.26
C VAL A 463 -17.67 -25.31 -10.87
N GLY A 464 -16.58 -25.63 -10.17
CA GLY A 464 -16.23 -25.03 -8.90
C GLY A 464 -16.16 -23.49 -8.96
N ALA A 465 -15.59 -22.93 -10.03
CA ALA A 465 -15.53 -21.48 -10.23
C ALA A 465 -16.93 -20.82 -10.27
N TYR A 466 -17.86 -21.40 -11.01
CA TYR A 466 -19.23 -20.87 -11.11
C TYR A 466 -20.03 -21.07 -9.81
N VAL A 467 -19.81 -22.18 -9.08
CA VAL A 467 -20.39 -22.38 -7.75
C VAL A 467 -19.84 -21.36 -6.75
N LEU A 468 -18.54 -21.09 -6.79
CA LEU A 468 -17.91 -20.05 -5.96
C LEU A 468 -18.47 -18.67 -6.31
N ALA A 469 -18.63 -18.33 -7.59
CA ALA A 469 -19.24 -17.06 -8.02
C ALA A 469 -20.70 -16.94 -7.54
N LEU A 470 -21.49 -18.01 -7.61
CA LEU A 470 -22.84 -18.05 -7.04
C LEU A 470 -22.83 -17.76 -5.54
N SER A 471 -21.85 -18.29 -4.80
CA SER A 471 -21.72 -18.01 -3.37
C SER A 471 -21.43 -16.54 -3.06
N VAL A 472 -20.60 -15.88 -3.87
CA VAL A 472 -20.31 -14.45 -3.74
C VAL A 472 -21.57 -13.63 -4.03
N LEU A 473 -22.35 -14.02 -5.04
CA LEU A 473 -23.66 -13.42 -5.30
C LEU A 473 -24.62 -13.61 -4.12
N LEU A 474 -24.64 -14.79 -3.48
CA LEU A 474 -25.44 -15.03 -2.28
C LEU A 474 -25.00 -14.16 -1.10
N VAL A 475 -23.70 -13.88 -0.94
CA VAL A 475 -23.21 -12.90 0.05
C VAL A 475 -23.79 -11.52 -0.25
N PHE A 476 -23.70 -11.03 -1.48
CA PHE A 476 -24.26 -9.73 -1.85
C PHE A 476 -25.78 -9.67 -1.69
N ILE A 477 -26.52 -10.73 -2.05
CA ILE A 477 -27.96 -10.81 -1.82
C ILE A 477 -28.28 -10.76 -0.33
N THR A 478 -27.52 -11.48 0.50
CA THR A 478 -27.71 -11.52 1.95
C THR A 478 -27.51 -10.16 2.60
N LEU A 479 -26.42 -9.48 2.24
CA LEU A 479 -26.06 -8.17 2.76
C LEU A 479 -26.98 -7.07 2.19
N GLY A 480 -27.30 -7.12 0.89
CA GLY A 480 -28.26 -6.21 0.26
C GLY A 480 -29.65 -6.30 0.89
N LYS A 481 -30.14 -7.51 1.15
CA LYS A 481 -31.39 -7.73 1.90
C LYS A 481 -31.32 -7.15 3.31
N SER A 482 -30.16 -7.22 3.97
CA SER A 482 -29.97 -6.61 5.30
C SER A 482 -30.11 -5.09 5.26
N LEU A 483 -29.57 -4.40 4.25
CA LEU A 483 -29.70 -2.94 4.12
C LEU A 483 -31.15 -2.51 3.91
N VAL A 484 -31.91 -3.25 3.09
CA VAL A 484 -33.28 -2.89 2.70
C VAL A 484 -34.30 -3.27 3.76
N SER A 485 -34.20 -4.48 4.32
CA SER A 485 -35.24 -5.06 5.18
C SER A 485 -34.69 -5.80 6.40
N GLY A 486 -33.42 -5.59 6.77
CA GLY A 486 -32.84 -6.15 7.98
C GLY A 486 -33.43 -5.49 9.23
N PRO A 487 -33.57 -6.22 10.35
CA PRO A 487 -33.91 -5.60 11.63
C PRO A 487 -32.76 -4.71 12.11
N ASP A 488 -33.10 -3.71 12.92
CA ASP A 488 -32.11 -2.80 13.50
C ASP A 488 -31.12 -3.57 14.37
N ALA A 489 -29.85 -3.21 14.24
CA ALA A 489 -28.77 -3.79 15.03
C ALA A 489 -28.70 -3.13 16.40
N PRO A 490 -28.56 -3.90 17.49
CA PRO A 490 -28.16 -3.34 18.77
C PRO A 490 -26.70 -2.82 18.70
N ASP A 491 -26.31 -2.04 19.70
CA ASP A 491 -24.95 -1.54 19.86
C ASP A 491 -23.93 -2.69 19.91
N ASN A 492 -24.28 -3.77 20.61
CA ASN A 492 -23.52 -5.02 20.65
C ASN A 492 -24.41 -6.26 20.38
N PRO A 493 -24.39 -6.82 19.17
CA PRO A 493 -25.10 -8.06 18.86
C PRO A 493 -24.37 -9.32 19.37
N TRP A 494 -23.12 -9.22 19.79
CA TRP A 494 -22.25 -10.36 20.09
C TRP A 494 -21.96 -10.48 21.59
N ARG A 495 -22.64 -11.42 22.26
CA ARG A 495 -22.62 -11.59 23.73
C ARG A 495 -21.26 -11.53 24.42
N PHE A 496 -20.18 -12.03 23.80
CA PHE A 496 -18.86 -12.12 24.44
C PHE A 496 -17.80 -11.23 23.78
N SER A 497 -18.19 -10.31 22.89
CA SER A 497 -17.26 -9.28 22.42
C SER A 497 -16.90 -8.35 23.59
N ARG A 498 -15.66 -7.85 23.60
CA ARG A 498 -15.11 -7.06 24.73
C ARG A 498 -14.30 -5.84 24.28
N THR A 499 -14.21 -5.64 22.98
CA THR A 499 -13.41 -4.60 22.36
C THR A 499 -14.23 -3.31 22.24
N ALA A 500 -13.56 -2.16 22.23
CA ALA A 500 -14.20 -0.87 22.38
C ALA A 500 -15.22 -0.56 21.26
N GLU A 501 -15.06 -1.06 20.04
CA GLU A 501 -16.01 -0.81 18.95
C GLU A 501 -17.45 -1.29 19.25
N TRP A 502 -17.62 -2.22 20.18
CA TRP A 502 -18.94 -2.73 20.61
C TRP A 502 -19.55 -1.97 21.78
N ALA A 503 -18.87 -0.95 22.33
CA ALA A 503 -19.41 -0.11 23.38
C ALA A 503 -20.09 1.18 22.83
N THR A 504 -20.03 1.44 21.52
CA THR A 504 -20.67 2.59 20.85
C THR A 504 -21.93 2.15 20.09
N THR A 505 -22.70 3.11 19.57
CA THR A 505 -23.93 2.85 18.81
C THR A 505 -23.68 2.12 17.49
N SER A 506 -24.73 1.57 16.88
CA SER A 506 -24.68 0.91 15.57
C SER A 506 -25.60 1.62 14.56
N PRO A 507 -25.09 2.46 13.63
CA PRO A 507 -23.68 2.82 13.45
C PRO A 507 -23.16 3.82 14.50
N PRO A 508 -21.83 3.98 14.65
CA PRO A 508 -21.24 4.96 15.56
C PRO A 508 -21.55 6.42 15.14
N PRO A 509 -21.59 7.37 16.09
CA PRO A 509 -21.66 8.79 15.80
C PRO A 509 -20.36 9.28 15.12
N LEU A 510 -20.37 10.51 14.58
CA LEU A 510 -19.22 11.07 13.85
C LEU A 510 -17.93 11.07 14.69
N GLU A 511 -18.05 11.52 15.94
CA GLU A 511 -16.97 11.64 16.94
C GLU A 511 -16.62 10.31 17.65
N ASN A 512 -17.25 9.20 17.25
CA ASN A 512 -17.20 7.87 17.88
C ASN A 512 -17.81 7.78 19.29
N TRP A 513 -17.42 8.68 20.19
CA TRP A 513 -17.74 8.66 21.61
C TRP A 513 -18.11 10.06 22.12
N PRO A 514 -19.16 10.22 22.94
CA PRO A 514 -19.44 11.51 23.58
C PRO A 514 -18.41 11.87 24.67
N ASN A 515 -17.90 10.85 25.37
CA ASN A 515 -16.93 10.95 26.46
C ASN A 515 -15.62 10.24 26.07
N ARG A 516 -14.50 10.61 26.69
CA ARG A 516 -13.19 10.06 26.34
C ARG A 516 -13.03 8.61 26.83
N PRO A 517 -12.68 7.65 25.96
CA PRO A 517 -12.33 6.30 26.39
C PRO A 517 -11.04 6.29 27.22
N SER A 518 -11.03 5.60 28.35
CA SER A 518 -9.84 5.38 29.19
C SER A 518 -9.78 3.93 29.69
N TYR A 519 -8.57 3.41 29.81
CA TYR A 519 -8.23 2.10 30.38
C TYR A 519 -7.35 2.25 31.64
N ALA A 520 -7.23 3.46 32.20
CA ALA A 520 -6.39 3.72 33.37
C ALA A 520 -6.75 2.87 34.60
N SER A 521 -8.03 2.52 34.77
CA SER A 521 -8.50 1.63 35.85
C SER A 521 -8.28 0.13 35.58
N GLY A 522 -7.77 -0.22 34.39
CA GLY A 522 -7.63 -1.60 33.91
C GLY A 522 -8.84 -2.15 33.15
N ASN A 523 -9.96 -1.41 33.09
CA ASN A 523 -11.13 -1.72 32.26
C ASN A 523 -11.51 -0.50 31.40
N LEU A 524 -12.30 -0.70 30.35
CA LEU A 524 -12.79 0.40 29.52
C LEU A 524 -13.82 1.25 30.30
N GLU A 525 -13.53 2.53 30.45
CA GLU A 525 -14.39 3.54 31.06
C GLU A 525 -14.50 4.77 30.15
N PHE A 526 -15.56 5.56 30.34
CA PHE A 526 -15.82 6.78 29.57
C PHE A 526 -15.78 7.99 30.50
N VAL A 527 -14.65 8.72 30.45
CA VAL A 527 -14.36 9.85 31.34
C VAL A 527 -14.89 11.14 30.72
N ASP A 528 -15.63 11.91 31.51
CA ASP A 528 -16.02 13.27 31.14
C ASP A 528 -14.95 14.27 31.58
N ASP A 529 -14.13 14.70 30.62
CA ASP A 529 -13.05 15.66 30.85
C ASP A 529 -13.58 17.06 31.25
N ARG A 530 -14.90 17.33 31.19
CA ARG A 530 -15.52 18.58 31.66
C ARG A 530 -15.81 18.58 33.17
N SER A 531 -15.90 17.41 33.78
CA SER A 531 -16.27 17.24 35.20
C SER A 531 -15.08 17.30 36.16
N SER A 532 -13.85 17.13 35.66
CA SER A 532 -12.63 17.05 36.47
C SER A 532 -12.11 18.39 37.02
N THR A 533 -12.70 19.52 36.62
CA THR A 533 -12.37 20.86 37.15
C THR A 533 -13.16 21.27 38.40
N ALA A 534 -13.88 20.35 39.06
CA ALA A 534 -14.81 20.69 40.14
C ALA A 534 -14.45 20.18 41.54
N THR A 535 -13.27 19.57 41.77
CA THR A 535 -12.94 19.04 43.10
C THR A 535 -11.48 19.26 43.51
N ASP A 536 -11.14 20.49 43.86
CA ASP A 536 -10.25 20.78 44.98
C ASP A 536 -10.72 22.04 45.72
N GLY A 537 -11.00 21.89 47.01
CA GLY A 537 -11.39 23.00 47.86
C GLY A 537 -10.18 23.85 48.23
N GLY A 538 -10.21 25.14 47.91
CA GLY A 538 -9.23 26.09 48.42
C GLY A 538 -9.24 27.46 47.72
N ALA A 539 -9.85 28.44 48.39
CA ALA A 539 -9.69 29.89 48.24
C ALA A 539 -9.89 30.54 46.85
N ALA A 540 -10.93 31.36 46.78
CA ALA A 540 -11.18 32.30 45.70
C ALA A 540 -10.04 33.32 45.54
N THR A 541 -9.50 33.42 44.33
CA THR A 541 -8.90 34.66 43.80
C THR A 541 -9.43 34.93 42.39
N HIS A 542 -9.70 36.21 42.17
CA HIS A 542 -10.36 36.78 41.00
C HIS A 542 -9.55 36.64 39.72
N GLU A 543 -9.84 35.61 38.90
CA GLU A 543 -9.60 35.61 37.44
C GLU A 543 -10.74 34.86 36.72
N ARG A 544 -12.00 35.14 37.08
CA ARG A 544 -13.19 34.62 36.39
C ARG A 544 -13.79 35.68 35.48
N ALA A 545 -13.24 35.80 34.27
CA ALA A 545 -13.95 36.39 33.12
C ALA A 545 -13.36 35.96 31.76
N ASN A 546 -12.07 35.60 31.66
CA ASN A 546 -11.41 35.35 30.37
C ASN A 546 -11.15 33.87 30.01
N HIS A 547 -11.72 32.91 30.75
CA HIS A 547 -11.58 31.47 30.47
C HIS A 547 -12.87 30.76 30.05
N ALA A 548 -14.00 31.48 30.04
CA ALA A 548 -15.26 30.94 29.53
C ALA A 548 -15.37 31.01 27.99
N GLU A 549 -14.65 31.95 27.34
CA GLU A 549 -14.68 32.10 25.87
C GLU A 549 -13.67 31.21 25.12
N SER A 550 -12.69 30.58 25.79
CA SER A 550 -11.67 29.75 25.11
C SER A 550 -12.03 28.27 24.98
N LEU A 551 -13.19 27.83 25.47
CA LEU A 551 -13.59 26.41 25.51
C LEU A 551 -14.77 26.06 24.58
N GLU A 552 -15.32 27.03 23.84
CA GLU A 552 -16.16 26.76 22.66
C GLU A 552 -15.35 26.42 21.39
N ALA A 553 -14.01 26.43 21.46
CA ALA A 553 -13.15 26.33 20.29
C ALA A 553 -12.75 24.88 19.94
N GLY A 554 -13.33 24.35 18.87
CA GLY A 554 -12.75 23.28 18.06
C GLY A 554 -13.72 22.17 17.68
N HIS A 555 -14.74 22.48 16.86
CA HIS A 555 -15.36 21.41 16.07
C HIS A 555 -14.30 20.83 15.13
N GLU A 556 -14.15 19.51 15.10
CA GLU A 556 -13.25 18.82 14.19
C GLU A 556 -13.75 19.03 12.76
N ASP A 557 -12.93 19.63 11.92
CA ASP A 557 -13.26 19.78 10.51
C ASP A 557 -13.01 18.42 9.83
N HIS A 558 -14.05 17.85 9.24
CA HIS A 558 -13.97 16.59 8.52
C HIS A 558 -14.24 16.74 7.01
N ALA A 559 -14.29 17.97 6.50
CA ALA A 559 -14.65 18.26 5.11
C ALA A 559 -13.50 18.92 4.34
N SER A 560 -12.92 18.22 3.36
CA SER A 560 -11.93 18.77 2.44
C SER A 560 -12.08 18.15 1.04
N ILE A 561 -12.21 18.99 0.01
CA ILE A 561 -12.34 18.54 -1.40
C ILE A 561 -10.99 18.30 -2.06
N TRP A 562 -9.91 18.85 -1.50
CA TRP A 562 -8.61 18.85 -2.14
C TRP A 562 -7.96 17.47 -2.27
N PRO A 563 -8.11 16.51 -1.32
CA PRO A 563 -7.68 15.13 -1.54
C PRO A 563 -8.23 14.51 -2.83
N PHE A 564 -9.49 14.78 -3.15
CA PHE A 564 -10.12 14.34 -4.41
C PHE A 564 -9.49 15.04 -5.62
N GLY A 565 -9.29 16.36 -5.54
CA GLY A 565 -8.64 17.15 -6.59
C GLY A 565 -7.22 16.69 -6.91
N ILE A 566 -6.40 16.40 -5.88
CA ILE A 566 -5.06 15.85 -6.03
C ILE A 566 -5.13 14.46 -6.69
N GLY A 567 -6.09 13.62 -6.29
CA GLY A 567 -6.37 12.34 -6.93
C GLY A 567 -6.65 12.47 -8.44
N ILE A 568 -7.50 13.41 -8.84
CA ILE A 568 -7.76 13.71 -10.26
C ILE A 568 -6.49 14.18 -10.97
N GLY A 569 -5.73 15.11 -10.37
CA GLY A 569 -4.49 15.62 -10.95
C GLY A 569 -3.49 14.50 -11.24
N MET A 570 -3.29 13.60 -10.28
CA MET A 570 -2.43 12.43 -10.44
C MET A 570 -2.96 11.44 -11.48
N PHE A 571 -4.28 11.18 -11.48
CA PHE A 571 -4.91 10.32 -12.48
C PHE A 571 -4.69 10.83 -13.91
N VAL A 572 -4.96 12.11 -14.15
CA VAL A 572 -4.82 12.74 -15.47
C VAL A 572 -3.36 12.76 -15.91
N LEU A 573 -2.44 13.07 -14.98
CA LEU A 573 -1.00 13.01 -15.23
C LEU A 573 -0.59 11.60 -15.66
N PHE A 574 -0.98 10.57 -14.90
CA PHE A 574 -0.57 9.19 -15.18
C PHE A 574 -1.23 8.64 -16.45
N LEU A 575 -2.46 9.02 -16.73
CA LEU A 575 -3.09 8.73 -18.02
C LEU A 575 -2.30 9.35 -19.17
N GLY A 576 -1.87 10.62 -19.03
CA GLY A 576 -1.00 11.29 -19.99
C GLY A 576 0.35 10.57 -20.19
N LEU A 577 1.02 10.23 -19.10
CA LEU A 577 2.32 9.54 -19.11
C LEU A 577 2.26 8.16 -19.78
N SER A 578 1.11 7.47 -19.71
CA SER A 578 0.96 6.12 -20.27
C SER A 578 1.26 6.01 -21.77
N GLY A 579 1.03 7.08 -22.54
CA GLY A 579 1.25 7.12 -23.99
C GLY A 579 2.49 7.91 -24.43
N MET A 580 3.46 8.14 -23.53
CA MET A 580 4.67 8.91 -23.85
C MET A 580 5.75 8.09 -24.56
N THR A 581 5.72 6.76 -24.48
CA THR A 581 6.76 5.88 -25.05
C THR A 581 7.03 6.13 -26.55
N PRO A 582 6.02 6.26 -27.45
CA PRO A 582 6.26 6.57 -28.87
C PRO A 582 7.00 7.90 -29.10
N TRP A 583 6.76 8.91 -28.25
CA TRP A 583 7.44 10.20 -28.34
C TRP A 583 8.92 10.08 -28.00
N VAL A 584 9.24 9.34 -26.93
CA VAL A 584 10.63 9.10 -26.53
C VAL A 584 11.35 8.20 -27.54
N ALA A 585 10.67 7.20 -28.10
CA ALA A 585 11.22 6.35 -29.15
C ALA A 585 11.63 7.15 -30.40
N ASN A 586 10.77 8.07 -30.85
CA ASN A 586 11.09 8.98 -31.96
C ASN A 586 12.25 9.91 -31.62
N PHE A 587 12.32 10.41 -30.38
CA PHE A 587 13.45 11.24 -29.93
C PHE A 587 14.77 10.46 -29.93
N ALA A 588 14.77 9.23 -29.39
CA ALA A 588 15.95 8.38 -29.31
C ALA A 588 16.47 7.99 -30.70
N THR A 589 15.58 7.56 -31.59
CA THR A 589 15.95 7.20 -32.98
C THR A 589 16.48 8.39 -33.78
N ALA A 590 15.92 9.59 -33.59
CA ALA A 590 16.43 10.82 -34.20
C ALA A 590 17.85 11.21 -33.71
N ARG A 591 18.30 10.65 -32.59
CA ARG A 591 19.64 10.81 -32.02
C ARG A 591 20.54 9.59 -32.24
N GLY A 592 20.13 8.66 -33.10
CA GLY A 592 20.93 7.51 -33.51
C GLY A 592 20.78 6.27 -32.62
N ALA A 593 19.82 6.24 -31.69
CA ALA A 593 19.56 5.03 -30.91
C ALA A 593 18.92 3.94 -31.78
N GLU A 594 19.55 2.76 -31.81
CA GLU A 594 18.98 1.57 -32.43
C GLU A 594 17.99 0.92 -31.45
N LEU A 595 16.71 1.24 -31.60
CA LEU A 595 15.66 0.61 -30.82
C LEU A 595 15.35 -0.77 -31.42
N ALA A 596 15.53 -1.82 -30.61
CA ALA A 596 15.10 -3.15 -30.99
C ALA A 596 13.56 -3.26 -30.92
N GLY A 597 12.94 -3.86 -31.94
CA GLY A 597 11.49 -3.98 -32.09
C GLY A 597 10.92 -3.20 -33.27
N SER A 598 9.60 -3.31 -33.51
CA SER A 598 8.92 -2.65 -34.64
C SER A 598 8.75 -1.14 -34.38
N THR A 599 8.71 -0.38 -35.49
CA THR A 599 8.58 1.10 -35.62
C THR A 599 8.07 1.84 -34.37
N ALA A 600 8.67 3.00 -34.05
CA ALA A 600 8.28 3.90 -32.97
C ALA A 600 6.76 4.21 -32.90
N GLY A 601 6.04 3.99 -34.00
CA GLY A 601 4.58 4.02 -34.08
C GLY A 601 4.04 5.45 -34.09
N SER A 602 2.75 5.60 -34.36
CA SER A 602 2.13 6.92 -34.43
C SER A 602 2.07 7.58 -33.05
N THR A 603 2.57 8.81 -32.94
CA THR A 603 2.40 9.62 -31.74
C THR A 603 0.99 10.19 -31.65
N ASN A 604 0.46 10.29 -30.44
CA ASN A 604 -0.82 10.96 -30.16
C ASN A 604 -0.55 12.15 -29.23
N ALA A 605 -0.85 13.36 -29.71
CA ALA A 605 -0.64 14.61 -28.99
C ALA A 605 -1.54 14.75 -27.74
N ALA A 606 -2.61 13.97 -27.63
CA ALA A 606 -3.46 13.95 -26.45
C ALA A 606 -2.69 13.56 -25.18
N TYR A 607 -1.72 12.65 -25.28
CA TYR A 607 -0.96 12.17 -24.11
C TYR A 607 -0.05 13.26 -23.49
N PRO A 608 0.82 13.96 -24.24
CA PRO A 608 1.54 15.11 -23.72
C PRO A 608 0.62 16.21 -23.18
N ALA A 609 -0.49 16.50 -23.87
CA ALA A 609 -1.45 17.51 -23.42
C ALA A 609 -2.10 17.13 -22.08
N LEU A 610 -2.52 15.87 -21.91
CA LEU A 610 -3.04 15.33 -20.65
C LEU A 610 -2.00 15.40 -19.54
N SER A 611 -0.73 15.08 -19.82
CA SER A 611 0.36 15.21 -18.84
C SER A 611 0.48 16.64 -18.32
N LEU A 612 0.48 17.65 -19.21
CA LEU A 612 0.54 19.07 -18.82
C LEU A 612 -0.70 19.52 -18.05
N VAL A 613 -1.90 19.10 -18.47
CA VAL A 613 -3.15 19.38 -17.75
C VAL A 613 -3.13 18.76 -16.36
N GLY A 614 -2.65 17.52 -16.23
CA GLY A 614 -2.48 16.81 -14.96
C GLY A 614 -1.55 17.57 -14.02
N VAL A 615 -0.40 18.04 -14.51
CA VAL A 615 0.53 18.89 -13.73
C VAL A 615 -0.16 20.18 -13.27
N GLY A 616 -0.93 20.85 -14.15
CA GLY A 616 -1.65 22.07 -13.80
C GLY A 616 -2.71 21.85 -12.70
N ILE A 617 -3.52 20.79 -12.82
CA ILE A 617 -4.52 20.41 -11.80
C ILE A 617 -3.82 20.07 -10.49
N LEU A 618 -2.76 19.26 -10.54
CA LEU A 618 -2.01 18.85 -9.36
C LEU A 618 -1.39 20.05 -8.64
N GLY A 619 -0.74 20.97 -9.37
CA GLY A 619 -0.17 22.19 -8.82
C GLY A 619 -1.21 23.07 -8.12
N TYR A 620 -2.36 23.30 -8.79
CA TYR A 620 -3.45 24.08 -8.21
C TYR A 620 -4.04 23.43 -6.95
N THR A 621 -4.33 22.13 -7.01
CA THR A 621 -4.97 21.41 -5.90
C THR A 621 -4.05 21.22 -4.70
N LEU A 622 -2.75 20.98 -4.90
CA LEU A 622 -1.76 20.96 -3.81
C LEU A 622 -1.60 22.33 -3.15
N PHE A 623 -1.60 23.40 -3.95
CA PHE A 623 -1.52 24.77 -3.43
C PHE A 623 -2.72 25.12 -2.54
N GLU A 624 -3.93 24.82 -2.99
CA GLU A 624 -5.14 25.07 -2.20
C GLU A 624 -5.26 24.12 -1.00
N TYR A 625 -4.84 22.86 -1.13
CA TYR A 625 -4.76 21.91 0.00
C TYR A 625 -3.88 22.46 1.14
N GLY A 626 -2.74 23.06 0.80
CA GLY A 626 -1.84 23.68 1.76
C GLY A 626 -2.40 24.97 2.38
N ARG A 627 -3.26 25.69 1.66
CA ARG A 627 -3.90 26.93 2.14
C ARG A 627 -5.06 26.68 3.10
N GLU A 628 -5.81 25.62 2.85
CA GLU A 628 -6.97 25.23 3.66
C GLU A 628 -6.55 25.07 5.13
N ARG A 629 -7.25 25.79 6.03
CA ARG A 629 -7.11 25.59 7.47
C ARG A 629 -7.81 24.28 7.81
N PHE A 630 -7.11 23.38 8.49
CA PHE A 630 -7.65 22.10 8.90
C PHE A 630 -7.20 21.80 10.32
N HIS A 631 -8.14 21.42 11.18
CA HIS A 631 -7.84 21.02 12.55
C HIS A 631 -7.85 19.49 12.64
N ALA A 632 -6.66 18.89 12.78
CA ALA A 632 -6.54 17.46 12.97
C ALA A 632 -6.88 17.07 14.42
N PRO A 633 -7.49 15.89 14.65
CA PRO A 633 -7.79 15.43 15.99
C PRO A 633 -6.51 15.12 16.76
N GLU A 634 -6.23 15.92 17.80
CA GLU A 634 -5.16 15.62 18.75
C GLU A 634 -5.73 15.08 20.06
N MET A 635 -5.33 13.86 20.41
CA MET A 635 -5.63 13.31 21.72
C MET A 635 -4.70 13.91 22.77
N LYS A 636 -5.25 14.80 23.61
CA LYS A 636 -4.53 15.44 24.73
C LYS A 636 -3.93 14.38 25.67
N ILE A 637 -4.74 13.39 26.04
CA ILE A 637 -4.35 12.25 26.88
C ILE A 637 -4.40 10.99 26.02
N ALA A 638 -3.24 10.36 25.81
CA ALA A 638 -3.10 9.14 25.01
C ALA A 638 -1.87 8.34 25.45
N GLU A 639 -1.95 7.01 25.30
CA GLU A 639 -0.81 6.10 25.47
C GLU A 639 0.10 6.16 24.23
N ARG A 640 1.40 6.42 24.43
CA ARG A 640 2.32 6.90 23.37
C ARG A 640 3.62 6.12 23.25
N TRP A 641 3.83 5.09 24.07
CA TRP A 641 5.03 4.26 23.96
C TRP A 641 5.14 3.59 22.57
N PRO A 642 6.32 3.55 21.92
CA PRO A 642 7.65 3.94 22.42
C PRO A 642 8.06 5.39 22.11
N PHE A 643 7.17 6.21 21.52
CA PHE A 643 7.49 7.55 21.03
C PHE A 643 7.04 8.65 22.01
N GLU A 644 7.25 8.44 23.31
CA GLU A 644 7.02 9.47 24.32
C GLU A 644 7.90 10.70 24.02
N GLY A 645 7.33 11.90 24.11
CA GLY A 645 8.03 13.16 23.83
C GLY A 645 8.13 13.57 22.36
N VAL A 646 7.75 12.72 21.40
CA VAL A 646 7.71 13.07 19.97
C VAL A 646 6.28 13.44 19.55
N GLY A 647 6.12 14.59 18.88
CA GLY A 647 4.82 15.05 18.39
C GLY A 647 4.25 14.18 17.27
N THR A 648 2.92 14.12 17.12
CA THR A 648 2.22 13.28 16.14
C THR A 648 2.70 13.51 14.70
N THR A 649 2.77 14.77 14.27
CA THR A 649 3.24 15.12 12.93
C THR A 649 4.70 14.74 12.71
N LYS A 650 5.57 14.98 13.70
CA LYS A 650 6.97 14.59 13.65
C LYS A 650 7.14 13.06 13.51
N THR A 651 6.35 12.28 14.26
CA THR A 651 6.30 10.82 14.11
C THR A 651 5.89 10.40 12.69
N GLY A 652 4.87 11.04 12.13
CA GLY A 652 4.45 10.78 10.74
C GLY A 652 5.53 11.08 9.71
N VAL A 653 6.24 12.21 9.85
CA VAL A 653 7.37 12.56 8.98
C VAL A 653 8.49 11.52 9.08
N TRP A 654 8.82 11.05 10.28
CA TRP A 654 9.83 9.98 10.43
C TRP A 654 9.43 8.67 9.75
N PHE A 655 8.16 8.26 9.84
CA PHE A 655 7.70 7.08 9.11
C PHE A 655 7.73 7.28 7.59
N PHE A 656 7.36 8.48 7.11
CA PHE A 656 7.47 8.82 5.69
C PHE A 656 8.93 8.77 5.20
N LEU A 657 9.87 9.36 5.94
CA LEU A 657 11.29 9.32 5.60
C LEU A 657 11.85 7.88 5.67
N ALA A 658 11.36 7.05 6.58
CA ALA A 658 11.75 5.65 6.63
C ALA A 658 11.35 4.88 5.36
N SER A 659 10.22 5.21 4.72
CA SER A 659 9.92 4.64 3.40
C SER A 659 10.85 5.15 2.30
N ASP A 660 11.19 6.44 2.30
CA ASP A 660 12.09 7.02 1.28
C ASP A 660 13.51 6.41 1.37
N VAL A 661 14.00 6.14 2.59
CA VAL A 661 15.26 5.40 2.81
C VAL A 661 15.26 4.07 2.08
N VAL A 662 14.14 3.33 2.09
CA VAL A 662 14.04 2.05 1.38
C VAL A 662 13.97 2.24 -0.12
N VAL A 663 13.24 3.25 -0.62
CA VAL A 663 13.19 3.55 -2.07
C VAL A 663 14.58 3.83 -2.61
N PHE A 664 15.32 4.76 -2.00
CA PHE A 664 16.69 5.07 -2.43
C PHE A 664 17.65 3.91 -2.18
N GLY A 665 17.53 3.22 -1.05
CA GLY A 665 18.35 2.04 -0.73
C GLY A 665 18.21 0.94 -1.78
N ALA A 666 17.00 0.71 -2.30
CA ALA A 666 16.76 -0.27 -3.35
C ALA A 666 17.28 0.19 -4.73
N VAL A 667 17.17 1.48 -5.09
CA VAL A 667 17.75 2.03 -6.33
C VAL A 667 19.29 1.99 -6.29
N ILE A 668 19.90 2.38 -5.17
CA ILE A 668 21.35 2.30 -4.96
C ILE A 668 21.80 0.82 -4.97
N GLY A 669 21.05 -0.06 -4.30
CA GLY A 669 21.28 -1.49 -4.32
C GLY A 669 21.19 -2.08 -5.74
N ALA A 670 20.27 -1.60 -6.57
CA ALA A 670 20.16 -1.99 -7.98
C ALA A 670 21.40 -1.59 -8.79
N TYR A 671 21.92 -0.38 -8.58
CA TYR A 671 23.18 0.06 -9.20
C TYR A 671 24.34 -0.85 -8.78
N ILE A 672 24.54 -1.06 -7.47
CA ILE A 672 25.64 -1.90 -6.96
C ILE A 672 25.53 -3.33 -7.52
N PHE A 673 24.33 -3.90 -7.49
CA PHE A 673 24.07 -5.24 -8.01
C PHE A 673 24.45 -5.35 -9.48
N MET A 674 23.98 -4.43 -10.31
CA MET A 674 24.26 -4.48 -11.75
C MET A 674 25.73 -4.21 -12.05
N ARG A 675 26.36 -3.23 -11.39
CA ARG A 675 27.80 -2.94 -11.52
C ARG A 675 28.66 -4.18 -11.28
N LEU A 676 28.36 -4.92 -10.20
CA LEU A 676 29.06 -6.16 -9.87
C LEU A 676 28.78 -7.27 -10.89
N HIS A 677 27.54 -7.37 -11.39
CA HIS A 677 27.14 -8.42 -12.32
C HIS A 677 27.68 -8.20 -13.74
N THR A 678 27.76 -6.95 -14.21
CA THR A 678 28.31 -6.61 -15.53
C THR A 678 29.84 -6.58 -15.54
N GLY A 679 30.49 -6.67 -14.37
CA GLY A 679 31.95 -6.67 -14.26
C GLY A 679 32.58 -5.30 -14.49
N TRP A 680 31.88 -4.21 -14.15
CA TRP A 680 32.43 -2.84 -14.16
C TRP A 680 33.46 -2.70 -13.03
N GLY A 681 34.64 -3.27 -13.26
CA GLY A 681 35.69 -3.48 -12.26
C GLY A 681 36.69 -2.33 -12.11
N GLU A 682 36.78 -1.42 -13.08
CA GLU A 682 37.57 -0.19 -12.93
C GLU A 682 36.73 0.93 -12.32
N VAL A 683 37.37 1.75 -11.49
CA VAL A 683 36.77 2.95 -10.89
C VAL A 683 36.83 4.05 -11.95
N GLU A 684 35.80 4.11 -12.78
CA GLU A 684 35.62 5.17 -13.77
C GLU A 684 34.40 6.00 -13.39
N THR A 685 34.60 7.31 -13.32
CA THR A 685 33.51 8.24 -13.03
C THR A 685 32.60 8.34 -14.24
N VAL A 686 31.29 8.15 -14.05
CA VAL A 686 30.31 8.25 -15.15
C VAL A 686 30.33 9.65 -15.79
N PRO A 687 30.26 10.76 -15.01
CA PRO A 687 30.55 12.09 -15.53
C PRO A 687 32.05 12.39 -15.50
N PRO A 688 32.58 13.15 -16.47
CA PRO A 688 34.01 13.42 -16.64
C PRO A 688 34.63 14.35 -15.57
N SER A 689 33.83 14.93 -14.67
CA SER A 689 34.32 15.86 -13.64
C SER A 689 33.75 15.60 -12.25
N SER A 690 34.58 15.03 -11.38
CA SER A 690 34.30 14.91 -9.94
C SER A 690 34.21 16.28 -9.23
N LEU A 691 34.88 17.31 -9.76
CA LEU A 691 34.88 18.66 -9.19
C LEU A 691 33.50 19.31 -9.24
N ILE A 692 32.76 19.14 -10.34
CA ILE A 692 31.40 19.69 -10.48
C ILE A 692 30.48 19.02 -9.47
N GLY A 693 30.57 17.69 -9.33
CA GLY A 693 29.88 16.94 -8.29
C GLY A 693 30.20 17.45 -6.88
N LEU A 694 31.48 17.71 -6.59
CA LEU A 694 31.94 18.20 -5.29
C LEU A 694 31.41 19.61 -4.98
N ILE A 695 31.47 20.54 -5.95
CA ILE A 695 30.86 21.88 -5.80
C ILE A 695 29.39 21.74 -5.47
N ASN A 696 28.68 20.83 -6.16
CA ASN A 696 27.27 20.63 -5.93
C ASN A 696 26.97 20.06 -4.54
N THR A 697 27.84 19.19 -4.02
CA THR A 697 27.79 18.71 -2.63
C THR A 697 27.91 19.88 -1.64
N TYR A 698 28.86 20.80 -1.84
CA TYR A 698 28.98 21.97 -0.97
C TYR A 698 27.76 22.88 -1.02
N VAL A 699 27.20 23.12 -2.22
CA VAL A 699 25.97 23.91 -2.40
C VAL A 699 24.83 23.29 -1.60
N LEU A 700 24.64 21.98 -1.72
CA LEU A 700 23.55 21.27 -1.05
C LEU A 700 23.74 21.25 0.47
N LEU A 701 24.92 20.88 0.98
CA LEU A 701 25.20 20.89 2.43
C LEU A 701 25.07 22.30 3.06
N THR A 702 25.47 23.34 2.32
CA THR A 702 25.25 24.74 2.74
C THR A 702 23.77 25.06 2.84
N SER A 703 22.95 24.53 1.92
CA SER A 703 21.50 24.73 1.96
C SER A 703 20.87 24.13 3.22
N SER A 704 21.30 22.95 3.68
CA SER A 704 20.87 22.41 4.97
C SER A 704 21.20 23.34 6.14
N PHE A 705 22.40 23.91 6.17
CA PHE A 705 22.75 24.88 7.20
C PHE A 705 21.80 26.10 7.20
N THR A 706 21.41 26.59 6.02
CA THR A 706 20.43 27.69 5.93
C THR A 706 19.04 27.30 6.42
N VAL A 707 18.61 26.04 6.28
CA VAL A 707 17.32 25.58 6.85
C VAL A 707 17.36 25.58 8.38
N VAL A 708 18.46 25.14 8.98
CA VAL A 708 18.66 25.21 10.44
C VAL A 708 18.60 26.66 10.92
N LEU A 709 19.26 27.59 10.22
CA LEU A 709 19.14 29.02 10.51
C LEU A 709 17.69 29.51 10.36
N GLY A 710 16.93 29.00 9.39
CA GLY A 710 15.51 29.28 9.22
C GLY A 710 14.71 28.89 10.46
N LEU A 711 14.92 27.67 10.98
CA LEU A 711 14.28 27.20 12.21
C LEU A 711 14.62 28.10 13.41
N VAL A 712 15.90 28.41 13.64
CA VAL A 712 16.32 29.29 14.73
C VAL A 712 15.67 30.69 14.62
N MET A 713 15.51 31.21 13.40
CA MET A 713 14.84 32.49 13.19
C MET A 713 13.32 32.42 13.41
N ALA A 714 12.68 31.29 13.09
CA ALA A 714 11.28 31.03 13.40
C ALA A 714 11.05 30.97 14.91
N GLU A 715 11.88 30.22 15.65
CA GLU A 715 11.83 30.14 17.13
C GLU A 715 12.00 31.51 17.80
N ARG A 716 12.80 32.40 17.19
CA ARG A 716 13.02 33.77 17.66
C ARG A 716 11.94 34.77 17.21
N GLY A 717 10.92 34.33 16.47
CA GLY A 717 9.90 35.20 15.89
C GLY A 717 10.45 36.22 14.89
N ASN A 718 11.64 36.00 14.33
CA ASN A 718 12.29 36.94 13.42
C ASN A 718 11.89 36.67 11.97
N LYS A 719 10.81 37.32 11.51
CA LYS A 719 10.30 37.21 10.13
C LYS A 719 11.37 37.47 9.06
N ARG A 720 12.19 38.51 9.22
CA ARG A 720 13.21 38.88 8.21
C ARG A 720 14.31 37.83 8.14
N GLY A 721 14.74 37.34 9.30
CA GLY A 721 15.72 36.24 9.39
C GLY A 721 15.18 34.96 8.77
N LEU A 722 13.92 34.59 9.07
CA LEU A 722 13.27 33.41 8.50
C LEU A 722 13.18 33.50 6.97
N LEU A 723 12.71 34.63 6.43
CA LEU A 723 12.63 34.84 4.98
C LEU A 723 14.01 34.83 4.30
N ALA A 724 15.02 35.42 4.92
CA ALA A 724 16.38 35.42 4.37
C ALA A 724 16.97 34.00 4.34
N SER A 725 16.83 33.24 5.43
CA SER A 725 17.32 31.86 5.52
C SER A 725 16.59 30.92 4.55
N MET A 726 15.25 30.96 4.52
CA MET A 726 14.46 30.15 3.58
C MET A 726 14.71 30.55 2.12
N GLY A 727 14.88 31.84 1.85
CA GLY A 727 15.25 32.34 0.53
C GLY A 727 16.65 31.88 0.09
N ALA A 728 17.61 31.80 1.03
CA ALA A 728 18.93 31.24 0.77
C ALA A 728 18.86 29.74 0.46
N THR A 729 18.05 28.96 1.22
CA THR A 729 17.80 27.54 0.91
C THR A 729 17.23 27.39 -0.50
N LEU A 730 16.23 28.18 -0.85
CA LEU A 730 15.60 28.17 -2.18
C LEU A 730 16.61 28.47 -3.28
N GLY A 731 17.43 29.52 -3.10
CA GLY A 731 18.47 29.92 -4.06
C GLY A 731 19.54 28.86 -4.23
N LEU A 732 20.01 28.24 -3.14
CA LEU A 732 21.00 27.16 -3.19
C LEU A 732 20.43 25.89 -3.83
N GLY A 733 19.17 25.54 -3.58
CA GLY A 733 18.52 24.41 -4.27
C GLY A 733 18.34 24.66 -5.77
N PHE A 734 17.98 25.89 -6.19
CA PHE A 734 17.98 26.24 -7.62
C PHE A 734 19.38 26.20 -8.23
N LEU A 735 20.40 26.66 -7.51
CA LEU A 735 21.79 26.55 -7.95
C LEU A 735 22.20 25.09 -8.12
N PHE A 736 21.80 24.21 -7.19
CA PHE A 736 22.05 22.78 -7.29
C PHE A 736 21.48 22.17 -8.57
N LEU A 737 20.21 22.49 -8.87
CA LEU A 737 19.54 22.05 -10.10
C LEU A 737 20.15 22.66 -11.36
N ALA A 738 20.60 23.92 -11.32
CA ALA A 738 21.27 24.56 -12.45
C ALA A 738 22.61 23.89 -12.76
N ILE A 739 23.40 23.56 -11.72
CA ILE A 739 24.65 22.80 -11.87
C ILE A 739 24.37 21.42 -12.49
N LYS A 740 23.33 20.71 -12.02
CA LYS A 740 22.91 19.42 -12.62
C LYS A 740 22.43 19.53 -14.05
N GLY A 741 21.62 20.55 -14.36
CA GLY A 741 21.17 20.81 -15.72
C GLY A 741 22.34 21.09 -16.67
N TYR A 742 23.32 21.86 -16.21
CA TYR A 742 24.56 22.11 -16.96
C TYR A 742 25.33 20.81 -17.20
N GLU A 743 25.57 20.02 -16.16
CA GLU A 743 26.27 18.73 -16.25
C GLU A 743 25.60 17.79 -17.27
N TRP A 744 24.29 17.61 -17.18
CA TRP A 744 23.53 16.79 -18.13
C TRP A 744 23.59 17.36 -19.56
N SER A 745 23.58 18.68 -19.72
CA SER A 745 23.68 19.30 -21.05
C SER A 745 25.02 19.04 -21.73
N VAL A 746 26.10 18.95 -20.94
CA VAL A 746 27.43 18.57 -21.45
C VAL A 746 27.41 17.13 -21.95
N GLU A 747 26.85 16.19 -21.19
CA GLU A 747 26.70 14.80 -21.65
C GLU A 747 25.87 14.68 -22.93
N PHE A 748 24.73 15.38 -22.99
CA PHE A 748 23.90 15.40 -24.20
C PHE A 748 24.64 15.98 -25.42
N SER A 749 25.57 16.92 -25.20
CA SER A 749 26.41 17.48 -26.27
C SER A 749 27.44 16.48 -26.81
N HIS A 750 27.84 15.50 -26.00
CA HIS A 750 28.68 14.36 -26.41
C HIS A 750 27.89 13.19 -26.99
N GLY A 751 26.56 13.32 -27.15
CA GLY A 751 25.71 12.24 -27.64
C GLY A 751 25.39 11.17 -26.60
N ILE A 752 25.68 11.43 -25.33
CA ILE A 752 25.39 10.54 -24.22
C ILE A 752 24.03 10.90 -23.63
N TYR A 753 23.07 9.99 -23.68
CA TYR A 753 21.72 10.13 -23.15
C TYR A 753 21.41 9.02 -22.14
N TRP A 754 20.29 9.15 -21.43
CA TRP A 754 19.82 8.14 -20.48
C TRP A 754 19.48 6.78 -21.11
N PHE A 755 19.33 6.71 -22.44
CA PHE A 755 19.11 5.46 -23.18
C PHE A 755 20.37 4.97 -23.91
N SER A 756 21.52 5.66 -23.78
CA SER A 756 22.74 5.31 -24.52
C SER A 756 23.33 3.98 -24.04
N ASP A 757 23.44 3.79 -22.72
CA ASP A 757 23.97 2.58 -22.12
C ASP A 757 23.41 2.37 -20.71
N LEU A 758 23.67 1.22 -20.11
CA LEU A 758 23.18 0.86 -18.78
C LEU A 758 23.75 1.77 -17.68
N GLU A 759 25.04 2.13 -17.78
CA GLU A 759 25.71 3.02 -16.83
C GLU A 759 25.06 4.40 -16.78
N TYR A 760 24.84 4.99 -17.97
CA TYR A 760 24.16 6.27 -18.10
C TYR A 760 22.68 6.17 -17.70
N SER A 761 21.98 5.08 -18.03
CA SER A 761 20.63 4.82 -17.52
C SER A 761 20.59 4.95 -16.01
N MET A 762 21.54 4.32 -15.31
CA MET A 762 21.61 4.35 -13.86
C MET A 762 21.95 5.72 -13.30
N TYR A 763 22.91 6.40 -13.92
CA TYR A 763 23.32 7.74 -13.55
C TYR A 763 22.16 8.74 -13.67
N PHE A 764 21.54 8.85 -14.84
CA PHE A 764 20.46 9.80 -15.09
C PHE A 764 19.20 9.49 -14.28
N VAL A 765 18.83 8.21 -14.12
CA VAL A 765 17.64 7.85 -13.32
C VAL A 765 17.86 8.09 -11.84
N THR A 766 19.00 7.71 -11.28
CA THR A 766 19.25 7.86 -9.84
C THR A 766 19.44 9.33 -9.46
N THR A 767 20.22 10.08 -10.24
CA THR A 767 20.39 11.53 -10.01
C THR A 767 19.12 12.31 -10.35
N GLY A 768 18.34 11.87 -11.34
CA GLY A 768 17.03 12.43 -11.67
C GLY A 768 15.98 12.20 -10.59
N LEU A 769 15.95 11.02 -9.97
CA LEU A 769 15.10 10.73 -8.82
C LEU A 769 15.45 11.63 -7.62
N HIS A 770 16.74 11.84 -7.36
CA HIS A 770 17.20 12.79 -6.34
C HIS A 770 16.81 14.23 -6.70
N ALA A 771 17.02 14.67 -7.94
CA ALA A 771 16.61 15.99 -8.42
C ALA A 771 15.10 16.21 -8.30
N LEU A 772 14.27 15.18 -8.51
CA LEU A 772 12.84 15.24 -8.27
C LEU A 772 12.52 15.56 -6.80
N HIS A 773 13.22 14.95 -5.84
CA HIS A 773 13.05 15.24 -4.42
C HIS A 773 13.51 16.67 -4.06
N VAL A 774 14.60 17.15 -4.67
CA VAL A 774 15.03 18.55 -4.53
C VAL A 774 13.94 19.50 -5.06
N ILE A 775 13.35 19.21 -6.23
CA ILE A 775 12.25 20.01 -6.80
C ILE A 775 11.04 20.03 -5.86
N LEU A 776 10.64 18.87 -5.32
CA LEU A 776 9.54 18.80 -4.34
C LEU A 776 9.85 19.64 -3.09
N GLY A 777 11.08 19.56 -2.57
CA GLY A 777 11.53 20.40 -1.46
C GLY A 777 11.51 21.90 -1.79
N LEU A 778 11.90 22.30 -3.01
CA LEU A 778 11.83 23.68 -3.47
C LEU A 778 10.40 24.19 -3.58
N LEU A 779 9.46 23.35 -4.04
CA LEU A 779 8.04 23.69 -4.09
C LEU A 779 7.48 23.91 -2.67
N ILE A 780 7.85 23.06 -1.72
CA ILE A 780 7.47 23.21 -0.30
C ILE A 780 8.08 24.49 0.27
N ALA A 781 9.38 24.73 0.07
CA ALA A 781 10.07 25.93 0.54
C ALA A 781 9.44 27.21 -0.03
N GLY A 782 9.13 27.23 -1.33
CA GLY A 782 8.45 28.34 -2.00
C GLY A 782 7.05 28.59 -1.42
N PHE A 783 6.28 27.52 -1.18
CA PHE A 783 4.98 27.61 -0.51
C PHE A 783 5.08 28.16 0.92
N MET A 784 6.09 27.73 1.68
CA MET A 784 6.34 28.22 3.03
C MET A 784 6.71 29.70 3.03
N ILE A 785 7.59 30.15 2.12
CA ILE A 785 7.92 31.57 1.96
C ILE A 785 6.65 32.37 1.64
N TYR A 786 5.81 31.89 0.72
CA TYR A 786 4.52 32.50 0.41
C TYR A 786 3.63 32.65 1.66
N ARG A 787 3.56 31.62 2.51
CA ARG A 787 2.79 31.64 3.77
C ARG A 787 3.37 32.60 4.81
N VAL A 788 4.69 32.71 4.94
CA VAL A 788 5.34 33.69 5.83
C VAL A 788 5.04 35.12 5.36
N VAL A 789 5.07 35.37 4.05
CA VAL A 789 4.78 36.70 3.49
C VAL A 789 3.31 37.09 3.65
N THR A 790 2.39 36.17 3.40
CA THR A 790 0.95 36.48 3.32
C THR A 790 0.20 36.44 4.64
N VAL A 791 0.58 35.57 5.57
CA VAL A 791 -0.16 35.35 6.83
C VAL A 791 0.74 35.24 8.06
N ASP A 792 2.00 35.70 7.97
CA ASP A 792 2.97 35.64 9.07
C ASP A 792 3.10 34.22 9.69
N ALA A 793 2.97 33.20 8.84
CA ALA A 793 3.02 31.80 9.27
C ALA A 793 4.37 31.46 9.93
N TYR A 794 4.32 30.44 10.79
CA TYR A 794 5.48 29.81 11.43
C TYR A 794 6.24 30.64 12.47
N LEU A 795 5.82 31.88 12.75
CA LEU A 795 6.40 32.70 13.81
C LEU A 795 5.86 32.36 15.20
N THR A 796 4.64 31.79 15.26
CA THR A 796 4.00 31.34 16.51
C THR A 796 4.06 29.83 16.69
N ASP A 797 4.25 29.09 15.60
CA ASP A 797 4.38 27.63 15.57
C ASP A 797 5.45 27.27 14.53
N ASP A 798 6.68 27.10 15.00
CA ASP A 798 7.87 26.83 14.19
C ASP A 798 7.98 25.37 13.73
N ARG A 799 7.17 24.46 14.29
CA ARG A 799 7.21 23.02 14.00
C ARG A 799 7.14 22.67 12.51
N PRO A 800 6.33 23.34 11.65
CA PRO A 800 6.35 23.06 10.21
C PRO A 800 7.71 23.35 9.55
N VAL A 801 8.48 24.32 10.05
CA VAL A 801 9.85 24.61 9.59
C VAL A 801 10.79 23.49 10.00
N GLU A 802 10.66 22.97 11.22
CA GLU A 802 11.39 21.78 11.67
C GLU A 802 11.09 20.57 10.77
N TYR A 803 9.83 20.32 10.45
CA TYR A 803 9.42 19.17 9.61
C TYR A 803 9.91 19.28 8.18
N PHE A 804 9.88 20.48 7.60
CA PHE A 804 10.53 20.76 6.32
C PHE A 804 12.04 20.51 6.40
N GLY A 805 12.69 20.94 7.50
CA GLY A 805 14.10 20.66 7.75
C GLY A 805 14.43 19.16 7.77
N LEU A 806 13.61 18.33 8.43
CA LEU A 806 13.82 16.88 8.42
C LEU A 806 13.80 16.29 6.99
N TYR A 807 12.86 16.73 6.16
CA TYR A 807 12.79 16.32 4.75
C TYR A 807 14.00 16.82 3.96
N TRP A 808 14.36 18.10 4.09
CA TRP A 808 15.47 18.69 3.35
C TRP A 808 16.82 18.07 3.73
N HIS A 809 17.06 17.84 5.01
CA HIS A 809 18.26 17.14 5.48
C HIS A 809 18.34 15.70 4.97
N PHE A 810 17.20 15.01 4.82
CA PHE A 810 17.18 13.69 4.21
C PHE A 810 17.61 13.74 2.74
N VAL A 811 17.13 14.72 1.97
CA VAL A 811 17.55 14.94 0.58
C VAL A 811 19.07 15.13 0.49
N ASP A 812 19.67 15.85 1.42
CA ASP A 812 21.12 16.03 1.50
C ASP A 812 21.86 14.73 1.83
N ILE A 813 21.35 13.94 2.80
CA ILE A 813 21.94 12.65 3.17
C ILE A 813 21.99 11.70 1.98
N VAL A 814 20.93 11.64 1.17
CA VAL A 814 20.92 10.81 -0.04
C VAL A 814 22.04 11.22 -0.99
N TRP A 815 22.26 12.52 -1.21
CA TRP A 815 23.33 13.02 -2.07
C TRP A 815 24.72 12.59 -1.59
N VAL A 816 24.95 12.52 -0.27
CA VAL A 816 26.22 12.05 0.31
C VAL A 816 26.54 10.60 -0.09
N PHE A 817 25.53 9.77 -0.39
CA PHE A 817 25.74 8.43 -0.94
C PHE A 817 25.87 8.41 -2.45
N LEU A 818 25.10 9.24 -3.16
CA LEU A 818 25.15 9.31 -4.63
C LEU A 818 26.45 9.90 -5.16
N PHE A 819 27.03 10.87 -4.45
CA PHE A 819 28.28 11.51 -4.87
C PHE A 819 29.44 10.50 -4.96
N PRO A 820 29.78 9.72 -3.92
CA PRO A 820 30.81 8.69 -4.05
C PRO A 820 30.48 7.64 -5.12
N LEU A 821 29.21 7.26 -5.23
CA LEU A 821 28.78 6.17 -6.12
C LEU A 821 29.01 6.45 -7.61
N PHE A 822 28.88 7.71 -8.04
CA PHE A 822 29.01 8.10 -9.45
C PHE A 822 30.22 8.99 -9.75
N TYR A 823 30.76 9.70 -8.76
CA TYR A 823 31.80 10.72 -8.97
C TYR A 823 33.16 10.32 -8.38
N LEU A 824 33.24 9.22 -7.61
CA LEU A 824 34.49 8.73 -7.02
C LEU A 824 34.73 7.24 -7.29
N MET A 825 33.67 6.49 -7.52
CA MET A 825 33.66 5.08 -7.92
C MET A 825 33.16 5.01 -9.34
#